data_AF-A0A933JSV4-F1
#
_entry.id   AF-A0A933JSV4-F1
#
_cell.length_a   1.000
_cell.length_b   1.000
_cell.length_c   1.000
_cell.angle_alpha   90.00
_cell.angle_beta   90.00
_cell.angle_gamma   90.00
#
_symmetry.space_group_name_H-M   'P 1'
#
loop_
_entity.id
_entity.type
_entity.pdbx_description
1 polymer ?
#
loop_
_entity_poly.entity_id
_entity_poly.type
_entity_poly.pdbx_seq_one_letter_code
_entity_poly.pdbx_strand_id
1 'polypeptide(L)'
;MLREGGFGETLVAGTRPDRWTHVFASIQSLDQARLEEIPPDHFDVVIVDEFHHAAADSYERLLARVRPRCLVGLTATPERSDGESILHHFDGRIASELRLWKALDDGLLSPFQYFGIGCGPNLSGVKWSRGRYDLTTLGNVYTADHLFARRVVQETAKKVADVSKMRALGFCVDVAHAHLMAKVFNEAGITSAAVSADSNASDRATRLSELRSGDLRCLFSVDLFNEGVDLPDVDTVLFLRPTESATIFLQQLGRGLRRSDRKECLTVLDFIGDAHRKFRFDLRYRAIVGGTRRSVEREIALGFPSLPSGCVIQLDREAQERVLANVRAQLGTGMKALVEDLRGLGEQTTLAKFLIEAGLDLEDVYSGGRCWTTLRQAAGFDVGAAGPLDEIITRGFGRMLHLDDASRLKGFAELVAASSAPRASAGEPLQRMLFVLFGFVRKPFSDMQKAWDALWQSSSHRDELAQLLTLLRDRVRRVTWPLDMPGVPLHVHGTYSLDEIFAAFDERSKKGGVKRIQTGVYQVKRREADLLFVTLEKSEQDYSPTTLYNDYAISATRFHWESQSSCHEGTSTGRRYIATRLGAKNRVLLFVRSRKKDARGVTMPYTLLGRAFYLEHRGGRPMQIQWELESPMPAWLYQETKVAAG
;
A
#
# COMPACT_ATOMS: atom_id res chain seq x y z
N MET A 1 31.91 -2.63 -13.06
CA MET A 1 30.92 -3.51 -13.72
C MET A 1 29.78 -2.74 -14.39
N LEU A 2 28.69 -2.31 -13.73
CA LEU A 2 27.54 -1.65 -14.44
C LEU A 2 27.86 -0.31 -15.16
N ARG A 3 29.02 0.30 -14.89
CA ARG A 3 29.47 1.57 -15.51
C ARG A 3 30.56 1.38 -16.58
N GLU A 4 30.92 0.15 -16.93
CA GLU A 4 31.86 -0.12 -18.02
C GLU A 4 31.11 -0.09 -19.36
N GLY A 5 31.59 0.70 -20.33
CA GLY A 5 30.92 0.94 -21.62
C GLY A 5 30.75 -0.29 -22.53
N GLY A 6 31.18 -1.48 -22.10
CA GLY A 6 30.99 -2.76 -22.79
C GLY A 6 30.07 -3.74 -22.06
N PHE A 7 29.29 -3.29 -21.07
CA PHE A 7 28.36 -4.15 -20.34
C PHE A 7 27.07 -4.41 -21.14
N GLY A 8 26.96 -5.61 -21.70
CA GLY A 8 25.75 -6.14 -22.29
C GLY A 8 25.55 -5.87 -23.78
N GLU A 9 24.68 -6.69 -24.37
CA GLU A 9 24.37 -6.73 -25.81
C GLU A 9 22.87 -6.46 -26.01
N THR A 10 22.50 -5.75 -27.07
CA THR A 10 21.10 -5.42 -27.35
C THR A 10 20.46 -6.42 -28.31
N LEU A 11 19.21 -6.78 -28.04
CA LEU A 11 18.33 -7.54 -28.93
C LEU A 11 17.11 -6.65 -29.23
N VAL A 12 17.30 -5.64 -30.08
CA VAL A 12 16.26 -4.66 -30.47
C VAL A 12 16.38 -4.33 -31.96
N ALA A 13 15.24 -4.23 -32.66
CA ALA A 13 15.18 -3.75 -34.05
C ALA A 13 16.13 -4.50 -35.03
N GLY A 14 16.27 -5.82 -34.84
CA GLY A 14 17.07 -6.68 -35.74
C GLY A 14 18.52 -6.94 -35.30
N THR A 15 19.02 -6.27 -34.26
CA THR A 15 20.34 -6.60 -33.66
C THR A 15 20.30 -7.97 -32.96
N ARG A 16 21.39 -8.74 -33.03
CA ARG A 16 21.53 -10.05 -32.37
C ARG A 16 22.76 -10.04 -31.44
N PRO A 17 22.64 -10.53 -30.19
CA PRO A 17 23.76 -10.77 -29.31
C PRO A 17 24.68 -11.87 -29.85
N ASP A 18 25.99 -11.72 -29.67
CA ASP A 18 26.99 -12.73 -29.99
C ASP A 18 27.29 -13.61 -28.77
N ARG A 19 27.42 -13.02 -27.58
CA ARG A 19 27.86 -13.72 -26.36
C ARG A 19 26.71 -14.25 -25.51
N TRP A 20 25.53 -13.64 -25.59
CA TRP A 20 24.33 -14.04 -24.82
C TRP A 20 24.54 -14.11 -23.30
N THR A 21 25.45 -13.30 -22.76
CA THR A 21 25.76 -13.30 -21.31
C THR A 21 24.97 -12.25 -20.54
N HIS A 22 24.87 -11.04 -21.09
CA HIS A 22 24.11 -9.93 -20.53
C HIS A 22 23.33 -9.32 -21.69
N VAL A 23 22.01 -9.53 -21.74
CA VAL A 23 21.20 -9.17 -22.91
C VAL A 23 20.10 -8.19 -22.52
N PHE A 24 20.02 -7.07 -23.24
CA PHE A 24 18.91 -6.12 -23.18
C PHE A 24 17.99 -6.31 -24.38
N ALA A 25 16.83 -6.94 -24.15
CA ALA A 25 15.88 -7.28 -25.21
C ALA A 25 14.58 -6.49 -25.08
N SER A 26 13.98 -6.09 -26.21
CA SER A 26 12.59 -5.67 -26.22
C SER A 26 11.67 -6.89 -26.41
N ILE A 27 10.50 -6.89 -25.77
CA ILE A 27 9.52 -7.98 -25.92
C ILE A 27 9.09 -8.19 -27.38
N GLN A 28 9.04 -7.12 -28.16
CA GLN A 28 8.72 -7.19 -29.60
C GLN A 28 9.80 -7.91 -30.41
N SER A 29 11.06 -7.91 -29.95
CA SER A 29 12.20 -8.56 -30.62
C SER A 29 12.40 -10.01 -30.19
N LEU A 30 11.66 -10.46 -29.17
CA LEU A 30 11.58 -11.83 -28.68
C LEU A 30 10.35 -12.52 -29.29
N ASP A 31 10.43 -12.80 -30.59
CA ASP A 31 9.43 -13.64 -31.26
C ASP A 31 9.52 -15.11 -30.80
N GLN A 32 8.53 -15.90 -31.16
CA GLN A 32 8.44 -17.29 -30.72
C GLN A 32 9.65 -18.13 -31.16
N ALA A 33 10.13 -17.95 -32.39
CA ALA A 33 11.28 -18.69 -32.91
C ALA A 33 12.54 -18.39 -32.09
N ARG A 34 12.77 -17.11 -31.75
CA ARG A 34 13.91 -16.68 -30.93
C ARG A 34 13.82 -17.15 -29.48
N LEU A 35 12.63 -17.15 -28.91
CA LEU A 35 12.39 -17.69 -27.56
C LEU A 35 12.66 -19.21 -27.48
N GLU A 36 12.38 -19.93 -28.56
CA GLU A 36 12.65 -21.36 -28.65
C GLU A 36 14.16 -21.67 -28.73
N GLU A 37 14.96 -20.80 -29.37
CA GLU A 37 16.43 -20.92 -29.45
C GLU A 37 17.15 -20.77 -28.09
N ILE A 38 16.58 -20.01 -27.15
CA ILE A 38 17.22 -19.72 -25.85
C ILE A 38 16.90 -20.85 -24.86
N PRO A 39 17.86 -21.60 -24.32
CA PRO A 39 17.57 -22.63 -23.30
C PRO A 39 16.83 -22.03 -22.08
N PRO A 40 15.88 -22.76 -21.44
CA PRO A 40 15.07 -22.22 -20.35
C PRO A 40 15.89 -21.67 -19.19
N ASP A 41 17.01 -22.33 -18.88
CA ASP A 41 17.93 -22.09 -17.78
C ASP A 41 19.17 -21.28 -18.19
N HIS A 42 19.18 -20.72 -19.40
CA HIS A 42 20.33 -19.97 -19.94
C HIS A 42 20.71 -18.75 -19.09
N PHE A 43 19.72 -18.05 -18.53
CA PHE A 43 19.94 -16.86 -17.71
C PHE A 43 19.69 -17.16 -16.23
N ASP A 44 20.71 -16.95 -15.38
CA ASP A 44 20.57 -17.06 -13.92
C ASP A 44 19.60 -16.00 -13.35
N VAL A 45 19.59 -14.81 -13.94
CA VAL A 45 18.77 -13.66 -13.52
C VAL A 45 18.03 -13.11 -14.72
N VAL A 46 16.70 -12.97 -14.59
CA VAL A 46 15.86 -12.29 -15.58
C VAL A 46 15.18 -11.12 -14.91
N ILE A 47 15.39 -9.93 -15.47
CA ILE A 47 14.75 -8.69 -15.02
C ILE A 47 13.76 -8.27 -16.10
N VAL A 48 12.50 -8.12 -15.73
CA VAL A 48 11.44 -7.72 -16.62
C VAL A 48 10.94 -6.35 -16.17
N ASP A 49 11.16 -5.34 -17.01
CA ASP A 49 10.66 -3.98 -16.78
C ASP A 49 9.18 -3.86 -17.18
N GLU A 50 8.48 -2.88 -16.63
CA GLU A 50 7.03 -2.65 -16.82
C GLU A 50 6.17 -3.92 -16.71
N PHE A 51 6.43 -4.73 -15.67
CA PHE A 51 5.81 -6.03 -15.45
C PHE A 51 4.28 -6.01 -15.34
N HIS A 52 3.66 -4.83 -15.23
CA HIS A 52 2.19 -4.72 -15.29
C HIS A 52 1.60 -5.19 -16.63
N HIS A 53 2.42 -5.35 -17.69
CA HIS A 53 2.06 -5.97 -18.97
C HIS A 53 2.16 -7.50 -18.99
N ALA A 54 2.45 -8.16 -17.86
CA ALA A 54 2.75 -9.61 -17.81
C ALA A 54 1.66 -10.53 -18.40
N ALA A 55 0.40 -10.10 -18.41
CA ALA A 55 -0.73 -10.85 -18.97
C ALA A 55 -0.90 -10.70 -20.49
N ALA A 56 -0.10 -9.87 -21.15
CA ALA A 56 -0.07 -9.86 -22.60
C ALA A 56 0.53 -11.17 -23.10
N ASP A 57 -0.03 -11.75 -24.17
CA ASP A 57 0.43 -13.03 -24.74
C ASP A 57 1.94 -13.09 -24.97
N SER A 58 2.58 -11.97 -25.29
CA SER A 58 4.02 -11.87 -25.48
C SER A 58 4.83 -12.03 -24.19
N TYR A 59 4.37 -11.45 -23.08
CA TYR A 59 5.00 -11.62 -21.77
C TYR A 59 4.74 -13.01 -21.20
N GLU A 60 3.51 -13.53 -21.30
CA GLU A 60 3.20 -14.88 -20.85
C GLU A 60 4.09 -15.93 -21.54
N ARG A 61 4.32 -15.77 -22.85
CA ARG A 61 5.24 -16.64 -23.62
C ARG A 61 6.67 -16.59 -23.08
N LEU A 62 7.19 -15.40 -22.77
CA LEU A 62 8.51 -15.25 -22.15
C LEU A 62 8.55 -15.96 -20.79
N LEU A 63 7.59 -15.66 -19.91
CA LEU A 63 7.54 -16.15 -18.53
C LEU A 63 7.31 -17.66 -18.44
N ALA A 64 6.57 -18.25 -19.39
CA ALA A 64 6.39 -19.69 -19.48
C ALA A 64 7.68 -20.42 -19.91
N ARG A 65 8.55 -19.73 -20.65
CA ARG A 65 9.74 -20.33 -21.30
C ARG A 65 11.02 -20.22 -20.48
N VAL A 66 11.21 -19.14 -19.71
CA VAL A 66 12.42 -18.93 -18.90
C VAL A 66 12.28 -19.54 -17.50
N ARG A 67 13.37 -20.09 -16.97
CA ARG A 67 13.47 -20.67 -15.62
C ARG A 67 14.73 -20.17 -14.90
N PRO A 68 14.83 -18.86 -14.61
CA PRO A 68 15.99 -18.30 -13.94
C PRO A 68 16.05 -18.72 -12.47
N ARG A 69 17.24 -18.61 -11.87
CA ARG A 69 17.41 -18.73 -10.41
C ARG A 69 16.77 -17.55 -9.67
N CYS A 70 16.71 -16.38 -10.31
CA CYS A 70 16.08 -15.18 -9.79
C CYS A 70 15.29 -14.45 -10.90
N LEU A 71 13.98 -14.32 -10.71
CA LEU A 71 13.11 -13.50 -11.56
C LEU A 71 12.76 -12.21 -10.82
N VAL A 72 13.02 -11.06 -11.43
CA VAL A 72 12.72 -9.74 -10.86
C VAL A 72 11.77 -9.00 -11.80
N GLY A 73 10.57 -8.68 -11.34
CA GLY A 73 9.65 -7.77 -12.03
C GLY A 73 9.77 -6.36 -11.47
N LEU A 74 10.00 -5.39 -12.35
CA LEU A 74 9.95 -3.97 -12.02
C LEU A 74 8.64 -3.41 -12.58
N THR A 75 7.89 -2.68 -11.74
CA THR A 75 6.69 -1.96 -12.19
C THR A 75 6.46 -0.77 -11.30
N ALA A 76 6.01 0.33 -11.88
CA ALA A 76 5.49 1.45 -11.11
C ALA A 76 4.14 1.11 -10.45
N THR A 77 3.40 0.13 -11.00
CA THR A 77 2.02 -0.16 -10.61
C THR A 77 1.76 -1.65 -10.50
N PRO A 78 1.77 -2.22 -9.28
CA PRO A 78 1.50 -3.64 -9.07
C PRO A 78 0.00 -3.99 -9.11
N GLU A 79 -0.88 -2.99 -8.98
CA GLU A 79 -2.34 -3.17 -9.00
C GLU A 79 -2.86 -2.94 -10.44
N ARG A 80 -3.44 -3.97 -11.07
CA ARG A 80 -4.02 -3.87 -12.42
C ARG A 80 -5.44 -3.32 -12.36
N SER A 81 -5.85 -2.65 -13.44
CA SER A 81 -7.20 -2.10 -13.60
C SER A 81 -8.29 -3.15 -13.84
N ASP A 82 -7.92 -4.40 -14.14
CA ASP A 82 -8.82 -5.55 -14.34
C ASP A 82 -9.00 -6.41 -13.09
N GLY A 83 -8.34 -6.05 -11.98
CA GLY A 83 -8.47 -6.74 -10.69
C GLY A 83 -7.63 -7.99 -10.53
N GLU A 84 -6.86 -8.39 -11.56
CA GLU A 84 -5.89 -9.47 -11.42
C GLU A 84 -4.58 -8.96 -10.85
N SER A 85 -3.95 -9.75 -9.98
CA SER A 85 -2.66 -9.37 -9.40
C SER A 85 -1.52 -9.93 -10.22
N ILE A 86 -0.56 -9.11 -10.64
CA ILE A 86 0.70 -9.61 -11.23
C ILE A 86 1.55 -10.43 -10.23
N LEU A 87 1.19 -10.38 -8.94
CA LEU A 87 1.95 -10.99 -7.86
C LEU A 87 1.89 -12.51 -7.89
N HIS A 88 0.96 -13.11 -8.63
CA HIS A 88 0.89 -14.57 -8.77
C HIS A 88 2.17 -15.17 -9.39
N HIS A 89 2.87 -14.41 -10.24
CA HIS A 89 4.19 -14.79 -10.77
C HIS A 89 5.31 -14.73 -9.73
N PHE A 90 5.07 -14.13 -8.55
CA PHE A 90 6.05 -13.89 -7.49
C PHE A 90 5.58 -14.40 -6.12
N ASP A 91 4.75 -15.45 -6.08
CA ASP A 91 4.20 -16.03 -4.85
C ASP A 91 3.44 -15.03 -3.94
N GLY A 92 2.85 -13.98 -4.53
CA GLY A 92 2.15 -12.93 -3.80
C GLY A 92 3.07 -11.85 -3.21
N ARG A 93 4.37 -11.87 -3.53
CA ARG A 93 5.39 -11.08 -2.82
C ARG A 93 5.84 -9.86 -3.62
N ILE A 94 6.08 -8.76 -2.91
CA ILE A 94 6.79 -7.59 -3.42
C ILE A 94 8.10 -7.50 -2.63
N ALA A 95 9.24 -7.50 -3.33
CA ALA A 95 10.55 -7.45 -2.69
C ALA A 95 10.84 -6.08 -2.07
N SER A 96 10.46 -5.01 -2.77
CA SER A 96 10.59 -3.63 -2.31
C SER A 96 9.56 -2.75 -3.01
N GLU A 97 8.97 -1.81 -2.28
CA GLU A 97 8.06 -0.80 -2.82
C GLU A 97 8.66 0.58 -2.55
N LEU A 98 9.00 1.31 -3.60
CA LEU A 98 9.47 2.69 -3.49
C LEU A 98 8.32 3.62 -3.88
N ARG A 99 7.58 4.12 -2.87
CA ARG A 99 6.51 5.10 -3.09
C ARG A 99 7.09 6.46 -3.45
N LEU A 100 6.30 7.27 -4.16
CA LEU A 100 6.66 8.64 -4.57
C LEU A 100 7.21 9.45 -3.38
N TRP A 101 6.52 9.41 -2.25
CA TRP A 101 6.90 10.04 -1.00
C TRP A 101 8.34 9.74 -0.59
N LYS A 102 8.68 8.45 -0.53
CA LYS A 102 10.01 8.00 -0.12
C LYS A 102 11.07 8.34 -1.17
N ALA A 103 10.73 8.28 -2.46
CA ALA A 103 11.63 8.66 -3.52
C ALA A 103 12.00 10.15 -3.50
N LEU A 104 11.08 11.01 -3.04
CA LEU A 104 11.33 12.44 -2.84
C LEU A 104 12.20 12.69 -1.61
N ASP A 105 11.88 12.08 -0.46
CA ASP A 105 12.68 12.18 0.78
C ASP A 105 14.12 11.71 0.58
N ASP A 106 14.31 10.61 -0.16
CA ASP A 106 15.63 10.05 -0.47
C ASP A 106 16.38 10.88 -1.56
N GLY A 107 15.78 11.95 -2.09
CA GLY A 107 16.39 12.83 -3.10
C GLY A 107 16.59 12.19 -4.48
N LEU A 108 15.84 11.12 -4.77
CA LEU A 108 15.90 10.37 -6.03
C LEU A 108 15.12 11.07 -7.15
N LEU A 109 14.12 11.88 -6.79
CA LEU A 109 13.27 12.65 -7.71
C LEU A 109 13.41 14.15 -7.46
N SER A 110 13.08 14.96 -8.47
CA SER A 110 12.97 16.41 -8.32
C SER A 110 11.73 16.76 -7.48
N PRO A 111 11.83 17.76 -6.57
CA PRO A 111 10.67 18.27 -5.85
C PRO A 111 9.66 18.88 -6.82
N PHE A 112 8.40 19.02 -6.37
CA PHE A 112 7.32 19.53 -7.20
C PHE A 112 6.42 20.52 -6.46
N GLN A 113 5.82 21.43 -7.22
CA GLN A 113 4.80 22.37 -6.80
C GLN A 113 3.51 22.05 -7.57
N TYR A 114 2.50 21.61 -6.86
CA TYR A 114 1.22 21.21 -7.43
C TYR A 114 0.15 22.26 -7.17
N PHE A 115 -0.44 22.78 -8.23
CA PHE A 115 -1.51 23.76 -8.17
C PHE A 115 -2.80 23.14 -8.71
N GLY A 116 -3.77 22.89 -7.82
CA GLY A 116 -5.12 22.49 -8.19
C GLY A 116 -6.00 23.72 -8.39
N ILE A 117 -6.35 24.01 -9.63
CA ILE A 117 -6.99 25.26 -10.05
C ILE A 117 -8.49 25.02 -10.29
N GLY A 118 -9.34 25.83 -9.66
CA GLY A 118 -10.80 25.65 -9.67
C GLY A 118 -11.51 26.06 -10.97
N CYS A 119 -10.84 26.03 -12.13
CA CYS A 119 -11.39 26.57 -13.39
C CYS A 119 -11.67 25.52 -14.48
N GLY A 120 -11.73 24.24 -14.11
CA GLY A 120 -12.09 23.17 -15.05
C GLY A 120 -13.57 23.18 -15.48
N PRO A 121 -13.91 22.49 -16.58
CA PRO A 121 -15.30 22.40 -17.07
C PRO A 121 -16.19 21.58 -16.14
N ASN A 122 -17.50 21.76 -16.24
CA ASN A 122 -18.46 20.94 -15.51
C ASN A 122 -18.64 19.57 -16.21
N LEU A 123 -18.27 18.50 -15.52
CA LEU A 123 -18.31 17.12 -15.98
C LEU A 123 -19.35 16.27 -15.22
N SER A 124 -20.18 16.87 -14.37
CA SER A 124 -21.12 16.13 -13.52
C SER A 124 -22.20 15.39 -14.32
N GLY A 125 -22.57 15.92 -15.49
CA GLY A 125 -23.57 15.35 -16.40
C GLY A 125 -23.01 14.47 -17.53
N VAL A 126 -21.69 14.29 -17.61
CA VAL A 126 -21.06 13.48 -18.66
C VAL A 126 -21.33 12.01 -18.40
N LYS A 127 -21.61 11.26 -19.47
CA LYS A 127 -21.96 9.84 -19.38
C LYS A 127 -20.80 9.03 -18.79
N TRP A 128 -21.11 8.21 -17.79
CA TRP A 128 -20.16 7.36 -17.09
C TRP A 128 -20.46 5.88 -17.33
N SER A 129 -19.49 5.12 -17.83
CA SER A 129 -19.64 3.70 -18.15
C SER A 129 -18.37 2.93 -17.77
N ARG A 130 -18.53 1.75 -17.16
CA ARG A 130 -17.41 0.86 -16.79
C ARG A 130 -16.26 1.57 -16.05
N GLY A 131 -16.60 2.47 -15.13
CA GLY A 131 -15.60 3.19 -14.31
C GLY A 131 -14.87 4.34 -15.02
N ARG A 132 -15.25 4.73 -16.24
CA ARG A 132 -14.61 5.80 -17.02
C ARG A 132 -15.63 6.75 -17.63
N TYR A 133 -15.17 7.94 -18.02
CA TYR A 133 -15.94 8.84 -18.86
C TYR A 133 -16.08 8.31 -20.29
N ASP A 134 -17.23 8.56 -20.91
CA ASP A 134 -17.40 8.37 -22.34
C ASP A 134 -16.58 9.42 -23.10
N LEU A 135 -15.51 8.99 -23.78
CA LEU A 135 -14.53 9.86 -24.43
C LEU A 135 -15.14 10.83 -25.44
N THR A 136 -16.14 10.37 -26.20
CA THR A 136 -16.85 11.20 -27.19
C THR A 136 -17.59 12.36 -26.53
N THR A 137 -18.37 12.08 -25.49
CA THR A 137 -19.09 13.16 -24.78
C THR A 137 -18.14 14.07 -24.01
N LEU A 138 -17.04 13.52 -23.48
CA LEU A 138 -16.01 14.28 -22.77
C LEU A 138 -15.27 15.23 -23.71
N GLY A 139 -14.81 14.75 -24.88
CA GLY A 139 -14.11 15.54 -25.89
C GLY A 139 -14.92 16.74 -26.38
N ASN A 140 -16.23 16.55 -26.57
CA ASN A 140 -17.14 17.63 -26.96
C ASN A 140 -17.21 18.77 -25.93
N VAL A 141 -17.21 18.45 -24.63
CA VAL A 141 -17.23 19.48 -23.56
C VAL A 141 -15.95 20.31 -23.60
N TYR A 142 -14.79 19.65 -23.70
CA TYR A 142 -13.49 20.32 -23.71
C TYR A 142 -13.22 21.10 -25.00
N THR A 143 -13.70 20.62 -26.13
CA THR A 143 -13.52 21.30 -27.43
C THR A 143 -14.49 22.47 -27.59
N ALA A 144 -15.69 22.40 -27.01
CA ALA A 144 -16.67 23.49 -27.05
C ALA A 144 -16.32 24.65 -26.10
N ASP A 145 -15.59 24.40 -25.01
CA ASP A 145 -15.24 25.41 -24.01
C ASP A 145 -13.94 26.16 -24.38
N HIS A 146 -14.03 27.08 -25.36
CA HIS A 146 -12.92 27.95 -25.72
C HIS A 146 -12.48 28.87 -24.56
N LEU A 147 -13.34 29.13 -23.58
CA LEU A 147 -13.00 29.92 -22.39
C LEU A 147 -12.09 29.12 -21.45
N PHE A 148 -12.27 27.79 -21.36
CA PHE A 148 -11.36 26.91 -20.65
C PHE A 148 -9.94 27.00 -21.23
N ALA A 149 -9.77 26.82 -22.54
CA ALA A 149 -8.46 26.90 -23.17
C ALA A 149 -7.74 28.24 -22.90
N ARG A 150 -8.48 29.37 -22.94
CA ARG A 150 -7.93 30.69 -22.59
C ARG A 150 -7.55 30.81 -21.11
N ARG A 151 -8.38 30.27 -20.21
CA ARG A 151 -8.07 30.23 -18.76
C ARG A 151 -6.81 29.42 -18.48
N VAL A 152 -6.62 28.29 -19.18
CA VAL A 152 -5.39 27.48 -19.06
C VAL A 152 -4.15 28.29 -19.39
N VAL A 153 -4.17 29.08 -20.48
CA VAL A 153 -3.05 29.96 -20.84
C VAL A 153 -2.79 31.00 -19.75
N GLN A 154 -3.85 31.65 -19.27
CA GLN A 154 -3.73 32.69 -18.23
C GLN A 154 -3.13 32.15 -16.94
N GLU A 155 -3.58 30.98 -16.49
CA GLU A 155 -3.07 30.36 -15.27
C GLU A 155 -1.64 29.83 -15.45
N THR A 156 -1.32 29.31 -16.64
CA THR A 156 0.07 28.95 -16.99
C THR A 156 0.99 30.16 -16.88
N ALA A 157 0.59 31.30 -17.45
CA ALA A 157 1.37 32.54 -17.39
C ALA A 157 1.49 33.13 -15.97
N LYS A 158 0.54 32.84 -15.07
CA LYS A 158 0.58 33.31 -13.67
C LYS A 158 1.46 32.44 -12.77
N LYS A 159 1.45 31.11 -12.98
CA LYS A 159 2.07 30.15 -12.05
C LYS A 159 3.45 29.68 -12.51
N VAL A 160 3.73 29.71 -13.81
CA VAL A 160 5.06 29.39 -14.35
C VAL A 160 5.94 30.64 -14.29
N ALA A 161 7.12 30.52 -13.68
CA ALA A 161 8.02 31.66 -13.46
C ALA A 161 8.49 32.33 -14.76
N ASP A 162 8.84 31.52 -15.78
CA ASP A 162 9.26 32.00 -17.09
C ASP A 162 8.74 31.06 -18.20
N VAL A 163 7.60 31.45 -18.78
CA VAL A 163 6.95 30.69 -19.88
C VAL A 163 7.86 30.58 -21.11
N SER A 164 8.78 31.52 -21.30
CA SER A 164 9.71 31.52 -22.43
C SER A 164 10.84 30.50 -22.29
N LYS A 165 11.03 29.89 -21.12
CA LYS A 165 12.04 28.83 -20.89
C LYS A 165 11.43 27.48 -20.55
N MET A 166 10.12 27.47 -20.34
CA MET A 166 9.31 26.32 -20.00
C MET A 166 9.48 25.16 -20.99
N ARG A 167 9.46 23.94 -20.45
CA ARG A 167 9.33 22.68 -21.19
C ARG A 167 8.16 21.93 -20.61
N ALA A 168 6.99 22.17 -21.20
CA ALA A 168 5.72 21.66 -20.72
C ALA A 168 5.23 20.42 -21.48
N LEU A 169 4.60 19.51 -20.74
CA LEU A 169 3.76 18.44 -21.28
C LEU A 169 2.30 18.69 -20.89
N GLY A 170 1.40 18.69 -21.87
CA GLY A 170 -0.04 18.79 -21.66
C GLY A 170 -0.76 17.48 -22.00
N PHE A 171 -1.60 17.01 -21.08
CA PHE A 171 -2.38 15.79 -21.27
C PHE A 171 -3.83 16.12 -21.60
N CYS A 172 -4.22 15.85 -22.85
CA CYS A 172 -5.53 16.18 -23.42
C CYS A 172 -6.45 14.95 -23.52
N VAL A 173 -7.76 15.22 -23.66
CA VAL A 173 -8.80 14.18 -23.76
C VAL A 173 -8.69 13.41 -25.08
N ASP A 174 -8.66 14.13 -26.19
CA ASP A 174 -8.61 13.60 -27.55
C ASP A 174 -7.74 14.48 -28.46
N VAL A 175 -7.57 14.04 -29.71
CA VAL A 175 -6.70 14.70 -30.70
C VAL A 175 -7.21 16.10 -31.03
N ALA A 176 -8.53 16.28 -31.11
CA ALA A 176 -9.14 17.59 -31.38
C ALA A 176 -8.82 18.60 -30.28
N HIS A 177 -8.95 18.20 -29.02
CA HIS A 177 -8.60 19.01 -27.86
C HIS A 177 -7.10 19.34 -27.84
N ALA A 178 -6.21 18.39 -28.15
CA ALA A 178 -4.77 18.65 -28.22
C ALA A 178 -4.41 19.72 -29.27
N HIS A 179 -5.02 19.65 -30.46
CA HIS A 179 -4.82 20.67 -31.49
C HIS A 179 -5.41 22.04 -31.10
N LEU A 180 -6.57 22.06 -30.45
CA LEU A 180 -7.16 23.29 -29.92
C LEU A 180 -6.22 23.97 -28.92
N MET A 181 -5.68 23.21 -27.97
CA MET A 181 -4.76 23.74 -26.96
C MET A 181 -3.46 24.25 -27.59
N ALA A 182 -2.88 23.51 -28.52
CA ALA A 182 -1.71 23.95 -29.26
C ALA A 182 -1.98 25.27 -30.01
N LYS A 183 -3.14 25.39 -30.66
CA LYS A 183 -3.54 26.62 -31.35
C LYS A 183 -3.63 27.82 -30.39
N VAL A 184 -4.36 27.67 -29.28
CA VAL A 184 -4.57 28.75 -28.31
C VAL A 184 -3.26 29.18 -27.63
N PHE A 185 -2.35 28.24 -27.36
CA PHE A 185 -1.02 28.57 -26.81
C PHE A 185 -0.17 29.34 -27.82
N ASN A 186 -0.18 28.93 -29.10
CA ASN A 186 0.55 29.65 -30.16
C ASN A 186 -0.02 31.07 -30.37
N GLU A 187 -1.35 31.24 -30.33
CA GLU A 187 -2.00 32.57 -30.39
C GLU A 187 -1.58 33.49 -29.23
N ALA A 188 -1.23 32.90 -28.07
CA ALA A 188 -0.70 33.62 -26.92
C ALA A 188 0.83 33.79 -26.91
N GLY A 189 1.52 33.39 -28.00
CA GLY A 189 2.97 33.51 -28.14
C GLY A 189 3.78 32.39 -27.48
N ILE A 190 3.15 31.27 -27.10
CA ILE A 190 3.82 30.10 -26.51
C ILE A 190 3.94 29.01 -27.58
N THR A 191 5.13 28.84 -28.15
CA THR A 191 5.37 27.85 -29.21
C THR A 191 4.97 26.45 -28.77
N SER A 192 3.93 25.90 -29.39
CA SER A 192 3.31 24.65 -28.94
C SER A 192 2.91 23.74 -30.09
N ALA A 193 2.94 22.42 -29.85
CA ALA A 193 2.57 21.41 -30.83
C ALA A 193 1.69 20.33 -30.20
N ALA A 194 0.96 19.58 -31.02
CA ALA A 194 0.16 18.45 -30.60
C ALA A 194 0.69 17.15 -31.24
N VAL A 195 0.72 16.06 -30.49
CA VAL A 195 1.15 14.74 -30.93
C VAL A 195 0.10 13.69 -30.57
N SER A 196 -0.22 12.82 -31.52
CA SER A 196 -1.17 11.71 -31.38
C SER A 196 -0.57 10.37 -31.86
N ALA A 197 -1.29 9.27 -31.64
CA ALA A 197 -0.77 7.92 -31.90
C ALA A 197 -0.59 7.71 -33.41
N ASP A 198 -1.43 8.40 -34.17
CA ASP A 198 -1.44 8.46 -35.63
C ASP A 198 -0.30 9.31 -36.21
N SER A 199 0.37 10.14 -35.40
CA SER A 199 1.55 10.90 -35.84
C SER A 199 2.69 9.93 -36.20
N ASN A 200 3.34 10.16 -37.35
CA ASN A 200 4.44 9.30 -37.79
C ASN A 200 5.62 9.35 -36.80
N ALA A 201 6.40 8.26 -36.70
CA ALA A 201 7.47 8.15 -35.71
C ALA A 201 8.56 9.22 -35.86
N SER A 202 8.81 9.67 -37.10
CA SER A 202 9.79 10.73 -37.39
C SER A 202 9.35 12.08 -36.83
N ASP A 203 8.09 12.48 -37.06
CA ASP A 203 7.51 13.72 -36.59
C ASP A 203 7.48 13.75 -35.05
N ARG A 204 7.11 12.63 -34.42
CA ARG A 204 7.21 12.50 -32.96
C ARG A 204 8.64 12.72 -32.45
N ALA A 205 9.63 12.09 -33.07
CA ALA A 205 11.03 12.28 -32.69
C ALA A 205 11.48 13.74 -32.87
N THR A 206 11.05 14.38 -33.96
CA THR A 206 11.30 15.81 -34.21
C THR A 206 10.69 16.68 -33.12
N ARG A 207 9.40 16.54 -32.80
CA ARG A 207 8.73 17.35 -31.76
C ARG A 207 9.35 17.16 -30.38
N LEU A 208 9.75 15.94 -30.05
CA LEU A 208 10.47 15.64 -28.81
C LEU A 208 11.85 16.31 -28.79
N SER A 209 12.56 16.34 -29.92
CA SER A 209 13.83 17.05 -30.05
C SER A 209 13.66 18.57 -29.91
N GLU A 210 12.63 19.16 -30.53
CA GLU A 210 12.29 20.58 -30.43
C GLU A 210 11.96 20.98 -28.98
N LEU A 211 11.29 20.12 -28.21
CA LEU A 211 11.03 20.35 -26.78
C LEU A 211 12.32 20.29 -25.96
N ARG A 212 13.26 19.38 -26.29
CA ARG A 212 14.56 19.26 -25.60
C ARG A 212 15.45 20.48 -25.87
N SER A 213 15.55 20.93 -27.12
CA SER A 213 16.30 22.15 -27.49
C SER A 213 15.67 23.40 -26.88
N GLY A 214 14.34 23.39 -26.71
CA GLY A 214 13.56 24.54 -26.26
C GLY A 214 13.03 25.39 -27.41
N ASP A 215 13.07 24.88 -28.65
CA ASP A 215 12.37 25.51 -29.78
C ASP A 215 10.84 25.41 -29.58
N LEU A 216 10.41 24.32 -28.95
CA LEU A 216 9.04 24.11 -28.47
C LEU A 216 8.97 24.36 -26.96
N ARG A 217 7.93 25.07 -26.50
CA ARG A 217 7.67 25.33 -25.08
C ARG A 217 6.65 24.37 -24.47
N CYS A 218 5.68 23.90 -25.26
CA CYS A 218 4.66 22.98 -24.78
C CYS A 218 4.31 21.92 -25.82
N LEU A 219 4.23 20.66 -25.38
CA LEU A 219 3.79 19.53 -26.20
C LEU A 219 2.49 18.95 -25.62
N PHE A 220 1.40 19.05 -26.38
CA PHE A 220 0.11 18.45 -26.05
C PHE A 220 0.02 17.03 -26.59
N SER A 221 -0.49 16.11 -25.78
CA SER A 221 -0.51 14.69 -26.10
C SER A 221 -1.79 14.00 -25.69
N VAL A 222 -2.08 12.91 -26.39
CA VAL A 222 -3.22 12.02 -26.14
C VAL A 222 -2.69 10.60 -26.06
N ASP A 223 -2.56 10.07 -24.85
CA ASP A 223 -2.18 8.68 -24.57
C ASP A 223 -0.80 8.18 -25.10
N LEU A 224 0.06 9.02 -25.71
CA LEU A 224 1.40 8.61 -26.19
C LEU A 224 2.52 8.65 -25.15
N PHE A 225 2.34 9.33 -24.03
CA PHE A 225 3.44 9.56 -23.09
C PHE A 225 3.23 8.87 -21.74
N ASN A 226 2.34 7.89 -21.71
CA ASN A 226 2.16 7.04 -20.53
C ASN A 226 3.40 6.16 -20.32
N GLU A 227 4.07 5.70 -21.38
CA GLU A 227 5.23 4.79 -21.34
C GLU A 227 6.32 5.14 -22.37
N GLY A 228 7.59 4.82 -22.09
CA GLY A 228 8.67 4.79 -23.09
C GLY A 228 9.31 6.12 -23.51
N VAL A 229 8.89 7.29 -22.99
CA VAL A 229 9.49 8.59 -23.33
C VAL A 229 10.37 9.13 -22.19
N ASP A 230 11.64 9.37 -22.51
CA ASP A 230 12.64 9.93 -21.60
C ASP A 230 12.86 11.42 -21.85
N LEU A 231 12.29 12.26 -20.97
CA LEU A 231 12.38 13.71 -21.03
C LEU A 231 12.66 14.29 -19.63
N PRO A 232 13.90 14.20 -19.11
CA PRO A 232 14.23 14.66 -17.76
C PRO A 232 14.11 16.19 -17.60
N ASP A 233 14.24 16.93 -18.71
CA ASP A 233 14.20 18.39 -18.76
C ASP A 233 12.79 18.98 -18.66
N VAL A 234 11.74 18.16 -18.58
CA VAL A 234 10.36 18.66 -18.41
C VAL A 234 10.21 19.32 -17.04
N ASP A 235 9.86 20.60 -17.06
CA ASP A 235 9.69 21.43 -15.87
C ASP A 235 8.23 21.74 -15.54
N THR A 236 7.32 21.51 -16.49
CA THR A 236 5.91 21.85 -16.33
C THR A 236 5.01 20.73 -16.83
N VAL A 237 3.99 20.38 -16.05
CA VAL A 237 2.96 19.39 -16.43
C VAL A 237 1.58 20.00 -16.32
N LEU A 238 0.79 19.92 -17.40
CA LEU A 238 -0.58 20.42 -17.47
C LEU A 238 -1.55 19.23 -17.55
N PHE A 239 -2.33 19.02 -16.48
CA PHE A 239 -3.42 18.05 -16.48
C PHE A 239 -4.70 18.73 -17.00
N LEU A 240 -5.00 18.49 -18.27
CA LEU A 240 -6.14 19.10 -18.97
C LEU A 240 -7.31 18.12 -19.17
N ARG A 241 -7.24 16.94 -18.56
CA ARG A 241 -8.30 15.93 -18.58
C ARG A 241 -8.52 15.32 -17.20
N PRO A 242 -9.74 14.88 -16.87
CA PRO A 242 -9.93 14.02 -15.71
C PRO A 242 -9.18 12.71 -15.96
N THR A 243 -8.15 12.44 -15.17
CA THR A 243 -7.44 11.16 -15.22
C THR A 243 -8.01 10.26 -14.13
N GLU A 244 -8.83 9.28 -14.50
CA GLU A 244 -9.55 8.42 -13.55
C GLU A 244 -8.62 7.44 -12.84
N SER A 245 -7.58 6.99 -13.54
CA SER A 245 -6.61 6.03 -13.02
C SER A 245 -5.48 6.74 -12.25
N ALA A 246 -5.34 6.44 -10.96
CA ALA A 246 -4.22 6.91 -10.15
C ALA A 246 -2.87 6.47 -10.71
N THR A 247 -2.82 5.29 -11.35
CA THR A 247 -1.65 4.75 -12.07
C THR A 247 -1.22 5.69 -13.20
N ILE A 248 -2.14 6.00 -14.12
CA ILE A 248 -1.84 6.86 -15.27
C ILE A 248 -1.43 8.25 -14.77
N PHE A 249 -2.13 8.76 -13.76
CA PHE A 249 -1.80 10.04 -13.14
C PHE A 249 -0.37 10.07 -12.58
N LEU A 250 0.06 9.03 -11.85
CA LEU A 250 1.43 8.93 -11.33
C LEU A 250 2.47 8.75 -12.44
N GLN A 251 2.18 7.97 -13.48
CA GLN A 251 3.07 7.81 -14.63
C GLN A 251 3.31 9.17 -15.32
N GLN A 252 2.24 9.92 -15.56
CA GLN A 252 2.26 11.25 -16.16
C GLN A 252 3.04 12.25 -15.29
N LEU A 253 2.75 12.28 -13.99
CA LEU A 253 3.49 13.09 -13.02
C LEU A 253 4.98 12.71 -12.98
N GLY A 254 5.27 11.40 -12.98
CA GLY A 254 6.60 10.82 -12.94
C GLY A 254 7.51 11.25 -14.09
N ARG A 255 6.95 11.61 -15.26
CA ARG A 255 7.73 12.18 -16.36
C ARG A 255 8.36 13.52 -15.99
N GLY A 256 7.62 14.35 -15.27
CA GLY A 256 8.13 15.62 -14.75
C GLY A 256 8.97 15.48 -13.48
N LEU A 257 8.96 14.35 -12.78
CA LEU A 257 9.70 14.18 -11.52
C LEU A 257 11.16 13.73 -11.71
N ARG A 258 11.57 13.42 -12.94
CA ARG A 258 12.97 13.09 -13.25
C ARG A 258 13.88 14.29 -12.97
N ARG A 259 15.07 14.01 -12.43
CA ARG A 259 16.09 15.02 -12.15
C ARG A 259 16.75 15.51 -13.43
N SER A 260 17.01 16.81 -13.48
CA SER A 260 17.80 17.47 -14.52
C SER A 260 18.52 18.67 -13.91
N ASP A 261 19.72 18.97 -14.40
CA ASP A 261 20.49 20.14 -13.97
C ASP A 261 19.83 21.46 -14.43
N ARG A 262 18.88 21.38 -15.38
CA ARG A 262 18.14 22.54 -15.91
C ARG A 262 16.86 22.83 -15.12
N LYS A 263 16.52 22.00 -14.14
CA LYS A 263 15.27 22.10 -13.37
C LYS A 263 15.52 21.97 -11.88
N GLU A 264 15.10 22.99 -11.14
CA GLU A 264 15.09 22.96 -9.68
C GLU A 264 13.85 22.23 -9.13
N CYS A 265 12.67 22.51 -9.68
CA CYS A 265 11.42 21.87 -9.29
C CYS A 265 10.46 21.71 -10.46
N LEU A 266 9.53 20.75 -10.36
CA LEU A 266 8.44 20.54 -11.31
C LEU A 266 7.23 21.40 -10.94
N THR A 267 6.72 22.20 -11.86
CA THR A 267 5.43 22.89 -11.71
C THR A 267 4.30 22.05 -12.33
N VAL A 268 3.28 21.74 -11.54
CA VAL A 268 2.12 20.94 -11.98
C VAL A 268 0.87 21.78 -11.89
N LEU A 269 0.15 21.93 -13.00
CA LEU A 269 -1.13 22.62 -13.05
C LEU A 269 -2.24 21.60 -13.33
N ASP A 270 -3.12 21.38 -12.34
CA ASP A 270 -4.28 20.51 -12.45
C ASP A 270 -5.56 21.33 -12.48
N PHE A 271 -6.30 21.24 -13.58
CA PHE A 271 -7.49 22.04 -13.80
C PHE A 271 -8.75 21.28 -13.35
N ILE A 272 -9.21 21.60 -12.14
CA ILE A 272 -10.26 20.87 -11.43
C ILE A 272 -11.61 21.55 -11.65
N GLY A 273 -12.49 20.87 -12.39
CA GLY A 273 -13.89 21.22 -12.59
C GLY A 273 -14.84 20.42 -11.71
N ASP A 274 -16.15 20.52 -11.98
CA ASP A 274 -17.16 19.71 -11.31
C ASP A 274 -17.08 18.26 -11.83
N ALA A 275 -16.49 17.37 -11.04
CA ALA A 275 -16.35 15.97 -11.43
C ALA A 275 -17.66 15.19 -11.28
N HIS A 276 -17.77 14.09 -12.01
CA HIS A 276 -18.87 13.13 -11.86
C HIS A 276 -18.82 12.50 -10.45
N ARG A 277 -19.97 12.16 -9.87
CA ARG A 277 -20.06 11.65 -8.48
C ARG A 277 -19.18 10.41 -8.24
N LYS A 278 -18.99 9.59 -9.26
CA LYS A 278 -18.18 8.36 -9.22
C LYS A 278 -16.67 8.60 -9.45
N PHE A 279 -16.23 9.81 -9.79
CA PHE A 279 -14.81 10.12 -9.99
C PHE A 279 -14.06 10.15 -8.66
N ARG A 280 -12.96 9.40 -8.55
CA ARG A 280 -12.26 9.09 -7.29
C ARG A 280 -11.02 9.98 -7.07
N PHE A 281 -11.21 11.19 -6.53
CA PHE A 281 -10.08 12.05 -6.16
C PHE A 281 -9.21 11.46 -5.05
N ASP A 282 -9.82 10.71 -4.12
CA ASP A 282 -9.11 10.08 -3.01
C ASP A 282 -7.98 9.15 -3.48
N LEU A 283 -8.19 8.39 -4.57
CA LEU A 283 -7.18 7.49 -5.13
C LEU A 283 -5.96 8.25 -5.67
N ARG A 284 -6.18 9.39 -6.35
CA ARG A 284 -5.10 10.24 -6.89
C ARG A 284 -4.24 10.83 -5.77
N TYR A 285 -4.87 11.45 -4.78
CA TYR A 285 -4.14 12.05 -3.66
C TYR A 285 -3.52 10.99 -2.74
N ARG A 286 -4.14 9.83 -2.57
CA ARG A 286 -3.54 8.68 -1.86
C ARG A 286 -2.30 8.15 -2.58
N ALA A 287 -2.27 8.19 -3.91
CA ALA A 287 -1.10 7.84 -4.68
C ALA A 287 0.08 8.81 -4.43
N ILE A 288 -0.19 10.09 -4.18
CA ILE A 288 0.84 11.09 -3.83
C ILE A 288 1.24 10.96 -2.36
N VAL A 289 0.29 11.09 -1.44
CA VAL A 289 0.52 11.27 0.01
C VAL A 289 0.59 9.95 0.77
N GLY A 290 0.05 8.87 0.21
CA GLY A 290 -0.13 7.60 0.90
C GLY A 290 -1.27 7.63 1.93
N GLY A 291 -1.28 6.63 2.82
CA GLY A 291 -2.23 6.55 3.92
C GLY A 291 -3.64 6.04 3.54
N THR A 292 -4.59 6.24 4.45
CA THR A 292 -6.00 5.84 4.29
C THR A 292 -6.83 6.98 3.71
N ARG A 293 -8.04 6.71 3.20
CA ARG A 293 -8.92 7.77 2.65
C ARG A 293 -9.23 8.89 3.65
N ARG A 294 -9.43 8.58 4.93
CA ARG A 294 -9.63 9.59 5.97
C ARG A 294 -8.38 10.42 6.23
N SER A 295 -7.21 9.81 6.10
CA SER A 295 -5.94 10.55 6.14
C SER A 295 -5.90 11.55 5.01
N VAL A 296 -6.22 11.13 3.79
CA VAL A 296 -6.27 12.01 2.60
C VAL A 296 -7.28 13.15 2.77
N GLU A 297 -8.47 12.89 3.30
CA GLU A 297 -9.44 13.96 3.61
C GLU A 297 -8.85 15.00 4.58
N ARG A 298 -8.22 14.54 5.66
CA ARG A 298 -7.59 15.42 6.65
C ARG A 298 -6.44 16.22 6.03
N GLU A 299 -5.61 15.59 5.21
CA GLU A 299 -4.53 16.25 4.47
C GLU A 299 -5.08 17.35 3.56
N ILE A 300 -6.10 17.07 2.76
CA ILE A 300 -6.72 18.06 1.88
C ILE A 300 -7.34 19.21 2.70
N ALA A 301 -7.99 18.90 3.83
CA ALA A 301 -8.61 19.92 4.69
C ALA A 301 -7.59 20.85 5.36
N LEU A 302 -6.39 20.33 5.68
CA LEU A 302 -5.32 21.07 6.34
C LEU A 302 -4.28 21.66 5.36
N GLY A 303 -4.46 21.49 4.05
CA GLY A 303 -3.52 22.00 3.05
C GLY A 303 -2.22 21.21 2.95
N PHE A 304 -2.29 19.89 3.11
CA PHE A 304 -1.18 18.94 2.98
C PHE A 304 0.03 19.24 3.88
N PRO A 305 -0.14 19.36 5.21
CA PRO A 305 0.94 19.72 6.13
C PRO A 305 2.05 18.68 6.21
N SER A 306 1.78 17.43 5.82
CA SER A 306 2.74 16.36 5.99
C SER A 306 3.80 16.29 4.90
N LEU A 307 3.72 17.03 3.78
CA LEU A 307 4.54 16.84 2.57
C LEU A 307 6.08 16.88 2.79
N PRO A 308 6.86 16.20 1.90
CA PRO A 308 8.32 16.25 1.92
C PRO A 308 8.86 17.67 1.79
N SER A 309 10.09 17.89 2.29
CA SER A 309 10.77 19.17 2.13
C SER A 309 10.92 19.54 0.65
N GLY A 310 10.50 20.76 0.29
CA GLY A 310 10.55 21.27 -1.08
C GLY A 310 9.34 20.92 -1.95
N CYS A 311 8.43 20.06 -1.48
CA CYS A 311 7.17 19.77 -2.15
C CYS A 311 6.03 20.63 -1.60
N VAL A 312 5.17 21.14 -2.48
CA VAL A 312 3.99 21.92 -2.10
C VAL A 312 2.79 21.44 -2.91
N ILE A 313 1.65 21.22 -2.26
CA ILE A 313 0.37 21.06 -2.92
C ILE A 313 -0.55 22.18 -2.45
N GLN A 314 -0.95 23.03 -3.39
CA GLN A 314 -1.86 24.15 -3.16
C GLN A 314 -3.10 23.97 -4.02
N LEU A 315 -4.25 23.85 -3.36
CA LEU A 315 -5.54 23.87 -4.03
C LEU A 315 -6.16 25.25 -3.85
N ASP A 316 -6.65 25.83 -4.94
CA ASP A 316 -7.49 27.02 -4.86
C ASP A 316 -8.75 26.69 -4.05
N ARG A 317 -9.34 27.70 -3.39
CA ARG A 317 -10.49 27.51 -2.51
C ARG A 317 -11.63 26.71 -3.17
N GLU A 318 -12.01 27.06 -4.41
CA GLU A 318 -13.05 26.35 -5.14
C GLU A 318 -12.67 24.90 -5.46
N ALA A 319 -11.40 24.66 -5.85
CA ALA A 319 -10.90 23.31 -6.11
C ALA A 319 -10.89 22.46 -4.84
N GLN A 320 -10.42 23.03 -3.72
CA GLN A 320 -10.40 22.37 -2.42
C GLN A 320 -11.80 22.00 -1.95
N GLU A 321 -12.77 22.92 -2.05
CA GLU A 321 -14.17 22.67 -1.69
C GLU A 321 -14.78 21.54 -2.55
N ARG A 322 -14.58 21.56 -3.88
CA ARG A 322 -15.06 20.51 -4.80
C ARG A 322 -14.43 19.14 -4.50
N VAL A 323 -13.12 19.10 -4.32
CA VAL A 323 -12.39 17.85 -4.01
C VAL A 323 -12.83 17.31 -2.65
N LEU A 324 -12.91 18.14 -1.61
CA LEU A 324 -13.37 17.72 -0.28
C LEU A 324 -14.81 17.22 -0.31
N ALA A 325 -15.71 17.88 -1.03
CA ALA A 325 -17.09 17.42 -1.17
C ALA A 325 -17.16 16.03 -1.82
N ASN A 326 -16.38 15.80 -2.88
CA ASN A 326 -16.30 14.51 -3.55
C ASN A 326 -15.70 13.42 -2.63
N VAL A 327 -14.57 13.70 -1.98
CA VAL A 327 -13.92 12.76 -1.06
C VAL A 327 -14.83 12.44 0.13
N ARG A 328 -15.50 13.43 0.73
CA ARG A 328 -16.46 13.21 1.82
C ARG A 328 -17.69 12.42 1.39
N ALA A 329 -18.22 12.69 0.20
CA ALA A 329 -19.33 11.92 -0.35
C ALA A 329 -18.95 10.44 -0.53
N GLN A 330 -17.68 10.15 -0.85
CA GLN A 330 -17.15 8.80 -0.98
C GLN A 330 -16.77 8.17 0.37
N LEU A 331 -16.39 8.97 1.36
CA LEU A 331 -16.17 8.54 2.74
C LEU A 331 -17.47 8.22 3.49
N GLY A 332 -18.62 8.51 2.89
CA GLY A 332 -19.93 8.05 3.34
C GLY A 332 -20.06 6.52 3.28
N THR A 333 -19.26 5.78 4.04
CA THR A 333 -19.31 4.33 4.26
C THR A 333 -20.50 3.93 5.14
N GLY A 334 -21.61 4.66 5.00
CA GLY A 334 -22.86 4.29 5.64
C GLY A 334 -23.31 2.95 5.10
N MET A 335 -23.91 2.12 5.95
CA MET A 335 -24.42 0.81 5.57
C MET A 335 -25.26 0.87 4.27
N LYS A 336 -26.07 1.93 4.12
CA LYS A 336 -26.92 2.15 2.94
C LYS A 336 -26.13 2.27 1.63
N ALA A 337 -25.06 3.06 1.60
CA ALA A 337 -24.27 3.27 0.38
C ALA A 337 -23.56 1.97 -0.04
N LEU A 338 -22.94 1.26 0.92
CA LEU A 338 -22.29 -0.02 0.65
C LEU A 338 -23.28 -1.07 0.13
N VAL A 339 -24.49 -1.06 0.68
CA VAL A 339 -25.58 -1.96 0.25
C VAL A 339 -26.06 -1.62 -1.16
N GLU A 340 -26.20 -0.34 -1.51
CA GLU A 340 -26.58 0.09 -2.87
C GLU A 340 -25.53 -0.29 -3.90
N ASP A 341 -24.25 -0.05 -3.61
CA ASP A 341 -23.13 -0.45 -4.48
C ASP A 341 -23.11 -1.97 -4.69
N LEU A 342 -23.31 -2.73 -3.61
CA LEU A 342 -23.35 -4.19 -3.66
C LEU A 342 -24.54 -4.71 -4.47
N ARG A 343 -25.73 -4.11 -4.32
CA ARG A 343 -26.90 -4.46 -5.16
C ARG A 343 -26.65 -4.20 -6.63
N GLY A 344 -25.93 -3.14 -6.97
CA GLY A 344 -25.56 -2.81 -8.36
C GLY A 344 -24.64 -3.85 -9.01
N LEU A 345 -23.83 -4.57 -8.22
CA LEU A 345 -22.89 -5.58 -8.70
C LEU A 345 -23.51 -7.00 -8.78
N GLY A 346 -24.58 -7.23 -8.03
CA GLY A 346 -25.34 -8.48 -8.04
C GLY A 346 -24.85 -9.52 -7.02
N GLU A 347 -25.65 -10.57 -6.85
CA GLU A 347 -25.53 -11.56 -5.77
C GLU A 347 -24.25 -12.41 -5.82
N GLN A 348 -23.73 -12.68 -7.03
CA GLN A 348 -22.55 -13.51 -7.26
C GLN A 348 -21.22 -12.76 -7.05
N THR A 349 -21.27 -11.54 -6.50
CA THR A 349 -20.09 -10.72 -6.25
C THR A 349 -19.28 -11.27 -5.08
N THR A 350 -17.97 -11.43 -5.26
CA THR A 350 -17.03 -11.78 -4.19
C THR A 350 -16.58 -10.53 -3.43
N LEU A 351 -16.07 -10.69 -2.21
CA LEU A 351 -15.51 -9.59 -1.41
C LEU A 351 -14.37 -8.90 -2.18
N ALA A 352 -13.50 -9.66 -2.82
CA ALA A 352 -12.40 -9.12 -3.65
C ALA A 352 -12.94 -8.21 -4.76
N LYS A 353 -13.91 -8.70 -5.54
CA LYS A 353 -14.54 -7.93 -6.62
C LYS A 353 -15.24 -6.68 -6.10
N PHE A 354 -15.94 -6.79 -4.97
CA PHE A 354 -16.61 -5.65 -4.34
C PHE A 354 -15.63 -4.55 -3.92
N LEU A 355 -14.51 -4.91 -3.28
CA LEU A 355 -13.49 -3.94 -2.88
C LEU A 355 -12.89 -3.21 -4.08
N ILE A 356 -12.66 -3.90 -5.19
CA ILE A 356 -12.09 -3.30 -6.41
C ILE A 356 -13.10 -2.36 -7.07
N GLU A 357 -14.31 -2.85 -7.36
CA GLU A 357 -15.34 -2.11 -8.09
C GLU A 357 -15.88 -0.91 -7.29
N ALA A 358 -16.02 -1.06 -5.98
CA ALA A 358 -16.39 0.04 -5.08
C ALA A 358 -15.17 0.89 -4.67
N GLY A 359 -13.96 0.47 -5.05
CA GLY A 359 -12.69 1.09 -4.63
C GLY A 359 -12.63 1.28 -3.11
N LEU A 360 -12.97 0.24 -2.35
CA LEU A 360 -12.98 0.18 -0.89
C LEU A 360 -11.74 -0.56 -0.35
N ASP A 361 -11.33 -0.26 0.88
CA ASP A 361 -10.35 -1.06 1.60
C ASP A 361 -11.09 -2.03 2.54
N LEU A 362 -10.49 -3.17 2.93
CA LEU A 362 -11.09 -4.12 3.90
C LEU A 362 -11.58 -3.40 5.16
N GLU A 363 -10.80 -2.43 5.62
CA GLU A 363 -11.06 -1.58 6.76
C GLU A 363 -12.42 -0.84 6.68
N ASP A 364 -12.87 -0.50 5.48
CA ASP A 364 -14.16 0.16 5.25
C ASP A 364 -15.32 -0.81 5.48
N VAL A 365 -15.19 -2.03 4.94
CA VAL A 365 -16.17 -3.13 5.05
C VAL A 365 -16.34 -3.59 6.50
N TYR A 366 -15.23 -3.77 7.21
CA TYR A 366 -15.19 -4.33 8.56
C TYR A 366 -15.27 -3.28 9.68
N SER A 367 -15.57 -2.03 9.34
CA SER A 367 -15.72 -0.95 10.31
C SER A 367 -17.06 -1.03 11.06
N GLY A 368 -17.08 -0.61 12.33
CA GLY A 368 -18.31 -0.51 13.12
C GLY A 368 -18.94 -1.85 13.50
N GLY A 369 -18.18 -2.95 13.51
CA GLY A 369 -18.67 -4.28 13.87
C GLY A 369 -19.45 -4.99 12.77
N ARG A 370 -19.38 -4.47 11.53
CA ARG A 370 -19.93 -5.08 10.33
C ARG A 370 -18.98 -6.13 9.75
N CYS A 371 -19.53 -7.02 8.93
CA CYS A 371 -18.77 -7.96 8.12
C CYS A 371 -19.41 -8.10 6.72
N TRP A 372 -18.73 -8.80 5.81
CA TRP A 372 -19.21 -9.02 4.45
C TRP A 372 -20.55 -9.75 4.42
N THR A 373 -20.76 -10.76 5.27
CA THR A 373 -22.02 -11.49 5.39
C THR A 373 -23.17 -10.55 5.80
N THR A 374 -22.96 -9.67 6.78
CA THR A 374 -23.99 -8.68 7.17
C THR A 374 -24.31 -7.67 6.06
N LEU A 375 -23.34 -7.34 5.20
CA LEU A 375 -23.58 -6.48 4.03
C LEU A 375 -24.41 -7.19 2.96
N ARG A 376 -24.10 -8.45 2.66
CA ARG A 376 -24.88 -9.27 1.72
C ARG A 376 -26.32 -9.45 2.20
N GLN A 377 -26.49 -9.71 3.50
CA GLN A 377 -27.81 -9.81 4.12
C GLN A 377 -28.60 -8.49 3.97
N ALA A 378 -27.98 -7.34 4.25
CA ALA A 378 -28.61 -6.04 4.10
C ALA A 378 -28.91 -5.67 2.63
N ALA A 379 -28.15 -6.22 1.68
CA ALA A 379 -28.42 -6.13 0.25
C ALA A 379 -29.61 -6.97 -0.21
N GLY A 380 -30.09 -7.91 0.61
CA GLY A 380 -31.20 -8.82 0.29
C GLY A 380 -30.74 -10.10 -0.40
N PHE A 381 -29.46 -10.43 -0.33
CA PHE A 381 -28.91 -11.68 -0.85
C PHE A 381 -29.05 -12.81 0.17
N ASP A 382 -29.14 -14.05 -0.32
CA ASP A 382 -29.24 -15.20 0.57
C ASP A 382 -27.91 -15.44 1.29
N VAL A 383 -27.98 -15.49 2.63
CA VAL A 383 -26.85 -15.78 3.52
C VAL A 383 -27.14 -16.94 4.48
N GLY A 384 -28.22 -17.68 4.21
CA GLY A 384 -28.70 -18.74 5.08
C GLY A 384 -29.31 -18.23 6.40
N ALA A 385 -29.68 -19.19 7.26
CA ALA A 385 -30.28 -18.90 8.55
C ALA A 385 -29.23 -18.42 9.57
N ALA A 386 -29.60 -17.44 10.39
CA ALA A 386 -28.74 -16.94 11.45
C ALA A 386 -28.45 -18.02 12.49
N GLY A 387 -27.17 -18.27 12.74
CA GLY A 387 -26.67 -19.18 13.76
C GLY A 387 -26.56 -18.53 15.15
N PRO A 388 -26.50 -19.34 16.22
CA PRO A 388 -26.50 -18.85 17.60
C PRO A 388 -25.21 -18.10 18.01
N LEU A 389 -24.11 -18.23 17.25
CA LEU A 389 -22.83 -17.58 17.54
C LEU A 389 -22.43 -16.50 16.50
N ASP A 390 -23.30 -16.22 15.53
CA ASP A 390 -23.02 -15.35 14.40
C ASP A 390 -22.65 -13.93 14.83
N GLU A 391 -23.27 -13.39 15.88
CA GLU A 391 -22.98 -12.04 16.39
C GLU A 391 -21.56 -11.93 16.98
N ILE A 392 -21.03 -13.01 17.55
CA ILE A 392 -19.65 -13.05 18.06
C ILE A 392 -18.69 -13.19 16.89
N ILE A 393 -18.97 -14.12 15.97
CA ILE A 393 -18.17 -14.42 14.77
C ILE A 393 -18.05 -13.19 13.86
N THR A 394 -19.16 -12.50 13.58
CA THR A 394 -19.24 -11.26 12.78
C THR A 394 -18.26 -10.20 13.29
N ARG A 395 -18.23 -9.97 14.61
CA ARG A 395 -17.31 -9.00 15.23
C ARG A 395 -15.86 -9.45 15.23
N GLY A 396 -15.61 -10.74 15.00
CA GLY A 396 -14.28 -11.34 14.90
C GLY A 396 -13.51 -10.89 13.68
N PHE A 397 -14.15 -10.81 12.51
CA PHE A 397 -13.46 -10.52 11.25
C PHE A 397 -12.67 -9.21 11.25
N GLY A 398 -13.24 -8.13 11.80
CA GLY A 398 -12.53 -6.86 11.91
C GLY A 398 -11.28 -6.92 12.79
N ARG A 399 -11.19 -7.88 13.72
CA ARG A 399 -9.99 -8.13 14.54
C ARG A 399 -8.93 -8.95 13.82
N MET A 400 -9.22 -9.51 12.66
CA MET A 400 -8.28 -10.32 11.88
C MET A 400 -7.54 -9.50 10.81
N LEU A 401 -7.87 -8.21 10.64
CA LEU A 401 -7.29 -7.39 9.58
C LEU A 401 -5.77 -7.15 9.74
N HIS A 402 -5.21 -7.36 10.94
CA HIS A 402 -3.76 -7.22 11.17
C HIS A 402 -2.95 -8.47 10.84
N LEU A 403 -3.57 -9.57 10.43
CA LEU A 403 -2.84 -10.80 10.11
C LEU A 403 -1.89 -10.56 8.92
N ASP A 404 -0.60 -10.68 9.18
CA ASP A 404 0.49 -10.40 8.23
C ASP A 404 1.55 -11.52 8.16
N ASP A 405 1.20 -12.70 8.71
CA ASP A 405 2.06 -13.88 8.80
C ASP A 405 1.55 -14.93 7.81
N ALA A 406 2.35 -15.23 6.77
CA ALA A 406 1.96 -16.12 5.69
C ALA A 406 1.72 -17.57 6.17
N SER A 407 2.51 -18.07 7.11
CA SER A 407 2.37 -19.42 7.66
C SER A 407 1.08 -19.55 8.47
N ARG A 408 0.75 -18.54 9.30
CA ARG A 408 -0.49 -18.49 10.08
C ARG A 408 -1.71 -18.37 9.17
N LEU A 409 -1.66 -17.49 8.17
CA LEU A 409 -2.73 -17.34 7.18
C LEU A 409 -2.98 -18.63 6.40
N LYS A 410 -1.92 -19.31 5.96
CA LYS A 410 -2.00 -20.63 5.31
C LYS A 410 -2.65 -21.66 6.24
N GLY A 411 -2.19 -21.77 7.49
CA GLY A 411 -2.75 -22.72 8.45
C GLY A 411 -4.22 -22.46 8.77
N PHE A 412 -4.65 -21.19 8.85
CA PHE A 412 -6.07 -20.87 8.98
C PHE A 412 -6.85 -21.22 7.71
N ALA A 413 -6.31 -20.96 6.52
CA ALA A 413 -6.97 -21.31 5.27
C ALA A 413 -7.17 -22.84 5.14
N GLU A 414 -6.16 -23.62 5.51
CA GLU A 414 -6.23 -25.10 5.53
C GLU A 414 -7.30 -25.61 6.50
N LEU A 415 -7.38 -25.02 7.71
CA LEU A 415 -8.43 -25.36 8.68
C LEU A 415 -9.83 -25.09 8.12
N VAL A 416 -10.01 -23.94 7.45
CA VAL A 416 -11.30 -23.49 6.92
C VAL A 416 -11.71 -24.23 5.64
N ALA A 417 -10.73 -24.73 4.88
CA ALA A 417 -10.97 -25.52 3.66
C ALA A 417 -11.55 -26.92 3.95
N ALA A 418 -11.40 -27.46 5.16
CA ALA A 418 -11.87 -28.80 5.51
C ALA A 418 -13.39 -28.97 5.35
N SER A 419 -13.84 -30.03 4.68
CA SER A 419 -15.27 -30.25 4.38
C SER A 419 -16.17 -30.31 5.62
N SER A 420 -15.65 -30.85 6.73
CA SER A 420 -16.33 -30.93 8.04
C SER A 420 -15.61 -30.10 9.10
N ALA A 421 -16.32 -29.74 10.17
CA ALA A 421 -15.74 -29.00 11.28
C ALA A 421 -14.51 -29.74 11.84
N PRO A 422 -13.37 -29.05 12.01
CA PRO A 422 -12.17 -29.69 12.54
C PRO A 422 -12.43 -30.12 13.98
N ARG A 423 -11.80 -31.23 14.38
CA ARG A 423 -11.82 -31.66 15.77
C ARG A 423 -11.09 -30.63 16.63
N ALA A 424 -11.79 -30.08 17.61
CA ALA A 424 -11.23 -29.11 18.52
C ALA A 424 -10.12 -29.74 19.35
N SER A 425 -8.96 -29.09 19.36
CA SER A 425 -7.82 -29.48 20.19
C SER A 425 -7.28 -28.25 20.91
N ALA A 426 -7.44 -28.21 22.22
CA ALA A 426 -6.82 -27.18 23.04
C ALA A 426 -5.27 -27.27 23.02
N GLY A 427 -4.68 -28.37 22.53
CA GLY A 427 -3.25 -28.51 22.31
C GLY A 427 -2.77 -27.80 21.04
N GLU A 428 -3.63 -27.62 20.04
CA GLU A 428 -3.30 -27.00 18.75
C GLU A 428 -3.23 -25.48 18.85
N PRO A 429 -2.04 -24.85 18.70
CA PRO A 429 -1.87 -23.42 18.89
C PRO A 429 -2.67 -22.56 17.90
N LEU A 430 -2.72 -22.96 16.62
CA LEU A 430 -3.46 -22.22 15.60
C LEU A 430 -4.96 -22.20 15.88
N GLN A 431 -5.54 -23.32 16.35
CA GLN A 431 -6.94 -23.35 16.73
C GLN A 431 -7.23 -22.41 17.92
N ARG A 432 -6.36 -22.38 18.93
CA ARG A 432 -6.49 -21.42 20.05
C ARG A 432 -6.44 -19.97 19.58
N MET A 433 -5.52 -19.63 18.68
CA MET A 433 -5.38 -18.27 18.14
C MET A 433 -6.62 -17.86 17.32
N LEU A 434 -7.12 -18.73 16.43
CA LEU A 434 -8.32 -18.44 15.65
C LEU A 434 -9.56 -18.28 16.54
N PHE A 435 -9.70 -19.12 17.56
CA PHE A 435 -10.80 -19.04 18.54
C PHE A 435 -10.84 -17.69 19.26
N VAL A 436 -9.68 -17.14 19.64
CA VAL A 436 -9.64 -15.86 20.34
C VAL A 436 -9.85 -14.67 19.42
N LEU A 437 -9.44 -14.77 18.14
CA LEU A 437 -9.70 -13.76 17.11
C LEU A 437 -11.20 -13.58 16.85
N PHE A 438 -11.97 -14.66 16.88
CA PHE A 438 -13.44 -14.59 16.84
C PHE A 438 -14.07 -13.91 18.05
N GLY A 439 -13.31 -13.66 19.12
CA GLY A 439 -13.78 -12.95 20.31
C GLY A 439 -14.16 -13.86 21.47
N PHE A 440 -13.88 -15.16 21.40
CA PHE A 440 -14.11 -16.11 22.48
C PHE A 440 -13.06 -16.03 23.61
N VAL A 441 -12.36 -14.90 23.75
CA VAL A 441 -11.25 -14.67 24.70
C VAL A 441 -11.59 -15.06 26.15
N ARG A 442 -12.82 -14.79 26.59
CA ARG A 442 -13.30 -15.10 27.95
C ARG A 442 -13.85 -16.52 28.12
N LYS A 443 -14.05 -17.26 27.02
CA LYS A 443 -14.60 -18.62 27.03
C LYS A 443 -13.46 -19.62 27.20
N PRO A 444 -13.69 -20.76 27.89
CA PRO A 444 -12.70 -21.81 27.98
C PRO A 444 -12.45 -22.44 26.61
N PHE A 445 -11.22 -22.91 26.35
CA PHE A 445 -10.90 -23.61 25.10
C PHE A 445 -11.67 -24.93 24.92
N SER A 446 -12.35 -25.44 25.95
CA SER A 446 -13.29 -26.56 25.83
C SER A 446 -14.54 -26.21 25.01
N ASP A 447 -14.91 -24.93 24.90
CA ASP A 447 -16.03 -24.47 24.07
C ASP A 447 -15.66 -24.37 22.58
N MET A 448 -14.42 -24.66 22.21
CA MET A 448 -13.90 -24.49 20.85
C MET A 448 -14.63 -25.36 19.82
N GLN A 449 -15.02 -26.60 20.18
CA GLN A 449 -15.80 -27.45 19.27
C GLN A 449 -17.13 -26.79 18.87
N LYS A 450 -17.83 -26.19 19.84
CA LYS A 450 -19.09 -25.49 19.60
C LYS A 450 -18.92 -24.30 18.65
N ALA A 451 -17.78 -23.60 18.73
CA ALA A 451 -17.47 -22.51 17.83
C ALA A 451 -17.20 -22.99 16.40
N TRP A 452 -16.47 -24.10 16.23
CA TRP A 452 -16.25 -24.73 14.92
C TRP A 452 -17.54 -25.26 14.32
N ASP A 453 -18.36 -25.96 15.11
CA ASP A 453 -19.65 -26.47 14.65
C ASP A 453 -20.56 -25.32 14.17
N ALA A 454 -20.62 -24.20 14.91
CA ALA A 454 -21.39 -23.03 14.51
C ALA A 454 -20.86 -22.37 13.23
N LEU A 455 -19.53 -22.25 13.08
CA LEU A 455 -18.93 -21.70 11.86
C LEU A 455 -19.20 -22.61 10.64
N TRP A 456 -19.20 -23.94 10.81
CA TRP A 456 -19.50 -24.87 9.72
C TRP A 456 -20.99 -24.97 9.40
N GLN A 457 -21.88 -24.63 10.34
CA GLN A 457 -23.31 -24.46 10.07
C GLN A 457 -23.60 -23.20 9.25
N SER A 458 -22.80 -22.15 9.39
CA SER A 458 -22.94 -20.90 8.64
C SER A 458 -22.02 -20.87 7.42
N SER A 459 -22.51 -21.36 6.28
CA SER A 459 -21.76 -21.38 5.02
C SER A 459 -21.26 -20.00 4.60
N SER A 460 -22.06 -18.94 4.81
CA SER A 460 -21.69 -17.57 4.43
C SER A 460 -20.55 -17.00 5.26
N HIS A 461 -20.53 -17.19 6.59
CA HIS A 461 -19.41 -16.74 7.42
C HIS A 461 -18.13 -17.54 7.13
N ARG A 462 -18.26 -18.84 6.84
CA ARG A 462 -17.12 -19.68 6.47
C ARG A 462 -16.52 -19.26 5.12
N ASP A 463 -17.38 -19.01 4.12
CA ASP A 463 -16.97 -18.51 2.82
C ASP A 463 -16.32 -17.12 2.92
N GLU A 464 -16.92 -16.22 3.70
CA GLU A 464 -16.34 -14.91 4.00
C GLU A 464 -14.94 -15.02 4.61
N LEU A 465 -14.74 -15.95 5.55
CA LEU A 465 -13.43 -16.17 6.16
C LEU A 465 -12.40 -16.65 5.15
N ALA A 466 -12.78 -17.57 4.25
CA ALA A 466 -11.88 -18.04 3.20
C ALA A 466 -11.48 -16.89 2.25
N GLN A 467 -12.43 -16.03 1.87
CA GLN A 467 -12.17 -14.84 1.05
C GLN A 467 -11.28 -13.82 1.78
N LEU A 468 -11.55 -13.55 3.07
CA LEU A 468 -10.75 -12.63 3.88
C LEU A 468 -9.31 -13.12 4.03
N LEU A 469 -9.10 -14.41 4.37
CA LEU A 469 -7.76 -14.97 4.52
C LEU A 469 -6.95 -14.92 3.22
N THR A 470 -7.60 -15.11 2.08
CA THR A 470 -6.98 -14.97 0.76
C THR A 470 -6.55 -13.52 0.52
N LEU A 471 -7.44 -12.56 0.72
CA LEU A 471 -7.13 -11.13 0.58
C LEU A 471 -6.04 -10.65 1.53
N LEU A 472 -6.02 -11.15 2.78
CA LEU A 472 -4.97 -10.83 3.74
C LEU A 472 -3.63 -11.44 3.35
N ARG A 473 -3.62 -12.65 2.79
CA ARG A 473 -2.39 -13.28 2.25
C ARG A 473 -1.79 -12.44 1.13
N ASP A 474 -2.63 -11.94 0.22
CA ASP A 474 -2.18 -11.10 -0.90
C ASP A 474 -1.70 -9.70 -0.46
N ARG A 475 -2.12 -9.25 0.73
CA ARG A 475 -1.64 -8.02 1.39
C ARG A 475 -0.31 -8.20 2.12
N VAL A 476 0.19 -9.43 2.33
CA VAL A 476 1.45 -9.64 3.04
C VAL A 476 2.61 -9.09 2.21
N ARG A 477 3.24 -8.04 2.70
CA ARG A 477 4.44 -7.42 2.10
C ARG A 477 5.71 -7.66 2.93
N ARG A 478 5.57 -8.23 4.12
CA ARG A 478 6.65 -8.31 5.12
C ARG A 478 7.24 -9.70 5.17
N VAL A 479 8.55 -9.77 5.30
CA VAL A 479 9.26 -11.02 5.57
C VAL A 479 9.14 -11.30 7.06
N THR A 480 8.55 -12.45 7.38
CA THR A 480 8.45 -13.01 8.73
C THR A 480 9.05 -14.39 8.71
N TRP A 481 9.63 -14.83 9.83
CA TRP A 481 10.20 -16.18 9.96
C TRP A 481 9.87 -16.77 11.32
N PRO A 482 9.80 -18.10 11.44
CA PRO A 482 9.40 -18.74 12.68
C PRO A 482 10.29 -18.30 13.85
N LEU A 483 9.66 -17.99 14.98
CA LEU A 483 10.37 -17.84 16.24
C LEU A 483 11.00 -19.19 16.59
N ASP A 484 12.28 -19.20 16.95
CA ASP A 484 12.97 -20.39 17.44
C ASP A 484 12.45 -20.80 18.82
N MET A 485 11.21 -21.31 18.88
CA MET A 485 10.55 -21.79 20.08
C MET A 485 9.52 -22.88 19.73
N PRO A 486 9.88 -24.16 19.86
CA PRO A 486 9.00 -25.27 19.47
C PRO A 486 7.62 -25.22 20.13
N GLY A 487 6.57 -25.35 19.33
CA GLY A 487 5.17 -25.34 19.78
C GLY A 487 4.59 -23.94 20.07
N VAL A 488 5.31 -22.86 19.73
CA VAL A 488 4.79 -21.49 19.72
C VAL A 488 4.76 -21.00 18.27
N PRO A 489 3.58 -20.84 17.64
CA PRO A 489 3.43 -20.56 16.21
C PRO A 489 3.58 -19.06 15.90
N LEU A 490 4.50 -18.38 16.57
CA LEU A 490 4.77 -16.96 16.33
C LEU A 490 5.94 -16.82 15.36
N HIS A 491 5.90 -15.80 14.53
CA HIS A 491 6.97 -15.43 13.62
C HIS A 491 7.56 -14.08 14.05
N VAL A 492 8.88 -13.98 13.99
CA VAL A 492 9.59 -12.71 14.13
C VAL A 492 9.12 -11.78 13.02
N HIS A 493 8.89 -10.53 13.39
CA HIS A 493 8.28 -9.45 12.60
C HIS A 493 6.80 -9.62 12.26
N GLY A 494 6.17 -10.70 12.72
CA GLY A 494 4.71 -10.86 12.65
C GLY A 494 3.98 -9.99 13.66
N THR A 495 2.74 -9.67 13.33
CA THR A 495 1.86 -8.81 14.12
C THR A 495 0.77 -9.62 14.84
N TYR A 496 0.58 -9.35 16.13
CA TYR A 496 -0.30 -10.11 17.00
C TYR A 496 -1.02 -9.21 18.00
N SER A 497 -2.32 -9.46 18.22
CA SER A 497 -3.00 -8.92 19.38
C SER A 497 -2.48 -9.57 20.67
N LEU A 498 -2.69 -8.90 21.80
CA LEU A 498 -2.30 -9.44 23.11
C LEU A 498 -2.95 -10.82 23.36
N ASP A 499 -4.23 -10.96 23.03
CA ASP A 499 -4.98 -12.20 23.25
C ASP A 499 -4.44 -13.36 22.40
N GLU A 500 -4.01 -13.10 21.16
CA GLU A 500 -3.35 -14.10 20.31
C GLU A 500 -2.01 -14.56 20.87
N ILE A 501 -1.20 -13.63 21.40
CA ILE A 501 0.11 -13.96 21.98
C ILE A 501 -0.09 -14.92 23.16
N PHE A 502 -1.01 -14.60 24.07
CA PHE A 502 -1.31 -15.49 25.19
C PHE A 502 -1.91 -16.83 24.75
N ALA A 503 -2.74 -16.85 23.70
CA ALA A 503 -3.24 -18.09 23.12
C ALA A 503 -2.12 -18.95 22.50
N ALA A 504 -1.14 -18.33 21.82
CA ALA A 504 0.02 -19.01 21.27
C ALA A 504 0.86 -19.70 22.36
N PHE A 505 1.08 -19.00 23.49
CA PHE A 505 1.80 -19.53 24.66
C PHE A 505 0.99 -20.49 25.55
N ASP A 506 -0.29 -20.71 25.25
CA ASP A 506 -1.23 -21.50 26.06
C ASP A 506 -1.37 -21.03 27.52
N GLU A 507 -1.33 -19.71 27.72
CA GLU A 507 -1.47 -19.10 29.03
C GLU A 507 -2.94 -18.79 29.33
N ARG A 508 -3.46 -19.47 30.36
CA ARG A 508 -4.89 -19.50 30.67
C ARG A 508 -5.21 -18.80 31.99
N SER A 509 -6.40 -18.24 32.07
CA SER A 509 -7.03 -17.77 33.31
C SER A 509 -7.56 -18.96 34.12
N LYS A 510 -7.95 -18.70 35.39
CA LYS A 510 -8.59 -19.72 36.24
C LYS A 510 -9.89 -20.28 35.66
N LYS A 511 -10.57 -19.51 34.79
CA LYS A 511 -11.81 -19.92 34.11
C LYS A 511 -11.57 -20.65 32.79
N GLY A 512 -10.31 -20.96 32.44
CA GLY A 512 -9.95 -21.71 31.24
C GLY A 512 -9.85 -20.90 29.94
N GLY A 513 -10.33 -19.64 29.92
CA GLY A 513 -10.10 -18.70 28.81
C GLY A 513 -8.72 -18.03 28.88
N VAL A 514 -8.41 -17.15 27.93
CA VAL A 514 -7.07 -16.54 27.78
C VAL A 514 -6.66 -15.71 29.00
N LYS A 515 -5.39 -15.76 29.37
CA LYS A 515 -4.81 -14.94 30.42
C LYS A 515 -4.87 -13.45 30.05
N ARG A 516 -5.16 -12.59 31.05
CA ARG A 516 -5.05 -11.13 30.94
C ARG A 516 -4.03 -10.60 31.94
N ILE A 517 -3.33 -9.56 31.53
CA ILE A 517 -2.34 -8.84 32.33
C ILE A 517 -2.74 -7.36 32.42
N GLN A 518 -2.33 -6.71 33.51
CA GLN A 518 -2.46 -5.26 33.70
C GLN A 518 -1.11 -4.54 33.54
N THR A 519 0.00 -5.29 33.53
CA THR A 519 1.38 -4.81 33.38
C THR A 519 1.86 -5.03 31.94
N GLY A 520 2.82 -4.22 31.47
CA GLY A 520 3.47 -4.41 30.17
C GLY A 520 4.47 -5.58 30.12
N VAL A 521 4.46 -6.48 31.11
CA VAL A 521 5.43 -7.58 31.24
C VAL A 521 4.73 -8.82 31.76
N TYR A 522 5.12 -9.99 31.26
CA TYR A 522 4.62 -11.28 31.73
C TYR A 522 5.67 -12.40 31.63
N GLN A 523 5.78 -13.24 32.67
CA GLN A 523 6.66 -14.41 32.67
C GLN A 523 5.88 -15.69 32.33
N VAL A 524 6.24 -16.34 31.22
CA VAL A 524 5.78 -17.67 30.81
C VAL A 524 6.70 -18.72 31.42
N LYS A 525 6.39 -19.15 32.64
CA LYS A 525 7.24 -20.08 33.43
C LYS A 525 7.53 -21.39 32.71
N ARG A 526 6.53 -21.97 32.02
CA ARG A 526 6.65 -23.26 31.31
C ARG A 526 7.62 -23.22 30.13
N ARG A 527 7.94 -22.02 29.64
CA ARG A 527 8.78 -21.79 28.46
C ARG A 527 10.05 -20.99 28.79
N GLU A 528 10.30 -20.73 30.08
CA GLU A 528 11.44 -19.92 30.56
C GLU A 528 11.57 -18.59 29.79
N ALA A 529 10.43 -17.95 29.49
CA ALA A 529 10.38 -16.75 28.67
C ALA A 529 9.72 -15.58 29.42
N ASP A 530 10.32 -14.40 29.34
CA ASP A 530 9.73 -13.14 29.77
C ASP A 530 9.26 -12.36 28.51
N LEU A 531 7.98 -12.02 28.45
CA LEU A 531 7.34 -11.26 27.37
C LEU A 531 7.29 -9.79 27.77
N LEU A 532 7.89 -8.91 26.97
CA LEU A 532 7.89 -7.46 27.18
C LEU A 532 7.03 -6.78 26.11
N PHE A 533 6.03 -6.01 26.54
CA PHE A 533 5.10 -5.28 25.67
C PHE A 533 5.37 -3.78 25.77
N VAL A 534 5.82 -3.19 24.67
CA VAL A 534 6.27 -1.79 24.59
C VAL A 534 5.37 -1.00 23.66
N THR A 535 5.01 0.22 24.08
CA THR A 535 4.32 1.22 23.25
C THR A 535 5.22 2.44 23.15
N LEU A 536 5.61 2.82 21.93
CA LEU A 536 6.63 3.84 21.67
C LEU A 536 6.11 5.27 21.90
N GLU A 537 5.03 5.65 21.21
CA GLU A 537 4.32 6.91 21.40
C GLU A 537 3.42 6.82 22.64
N LYS A 538 3.68 7.71 23.61
CA LYS A 538 2.88 7.84 24.84
C LYS A 538 2.16 9.19 24.78
N SER A 539 0.85 9.18 24.57
CA SER A 539 0.01 10.38 24.66
C SER A 539 -0.12 10.82 26.13
N GLU A 540 -0.03 12.13 26.38
CA GLU A 540 -0.21 12.72 27.73
C GLU A 540 -1.58 12.40 28.36
N GLN A 541 -2.59 12.06 27.55
CA GLN A 541 -3.95 11.73 28.01
C GLN A 541 -4.11 10.30 28.56
N ASP A 542 -3.13 9.40 28.35
CA ASP A 542 -3.25 7.97 28.70
C ASP A 542 -2.42 7.56 29.93
N TYR A 543 -1.61 8.45 30.53
CA TYR A 543 -0.70 8.14 31.64
C TYR A 543 -0.60 9.25 32.70
N SER A 544 -0.35 8.85 33.96
CA SER A 544 0.00 9.77 35.06
C SER A 544 1.43 10.32 34.85
N PRO A 545 1.70 11.61 35.13
CA PRO A 545 3.01 12.26 34.91
C PRO A 545 4.20 11.62 35.64
N THR A 546 3.97 10.67 36.55
CA THR A 546 5.01 9.89 37.25
C THR A 546 5.48 8.62 36.52
N THR A 547 5.01 8.36 35.29
CA THR A 547 5.23 7.09 34.56
C THR A 547 5.79 7.25 33.12
N LEU A 548 6.52 8.34 32.86
CA LEU A 548 7.20 8.56 31.58
C LEU A 548 8.47 7.70 31.47
N TYR A 549 8.28 6.41 31.18
CA TYR A 549 9.35 5.48 30.83
C TYR A 549 9.87 5.77 29.41
N ASN A 550 11.19 5.73 29.18
CA ASN A 550 11.80 6.18 27.94
C ASN A 550 12.18 5.00 27.01
N ASP A 551 11.19 4.31 26.42
CA ASP A 551 11.43 3.14 25.57
C ASP A 551 11.67 3.56 24.10
N TYR A 552 12.85 3.28 23.54
CA TYR A 552 13.19 3.68 22.16
C TYR A 552 14.21 2.74 21.49
N ALA A 553 14.21 2.72 20.17
CA ALA A 553 15.22 2.01 19.39
C ALA A 553 16.51 2.84 19.30
N ILE A 554 17.64 2.29 19.76
CA ILE A 554 18.96 2.94 19.65
C ILE A 554 19.50 2.77 18.22
N SER A 555 19.36 1.56 17.69
CA SER A 555 19.73 1.20 16.31
C SER A 555 18.83 0.06 15.83
N ALA A 556 19.02 -0.41 14.60
CA ALA A 556 18.27 -1.57 14.10
C ALA A 556 18.47 -2.82 14.98
N THR A 557 19.60 -2.99 15.67
CA THR A 557 19.88 -4.17 16.51
C THR A 557 19.89 -3.89 18.01
N ARG A 558 19.64 -2.64 18.44
CA ARG A 558 19.72 -2.26 19.86
C ARG A 558 18.48 -1.50 20.32
N PHE A 559 17.93 -1.91 21.45
CA PHE A 559 16.71 -1.35 22.00
C PHE A 559 16.88 -0.95 23.46
N HIS A 560 16.48 0.28 23.80
CA HIS A 560 16.42 0.76 25.16
C HIS A 560 15.04 0.45 25.77
N TRP A 561 15.02 -0.16 26.95
CA TRP A 561 13.79 -0.48 27.66
C TRP A 561 13.93 -0.17 29.16
N GLU A 562 12.88 0.40 29.74
CA GLU A 562 12.83 0.71 31.16
C GLU A 562 11.89 -0.23 31.92
N SER A 563 12.41 -0.83 32.99
CA SER A 563 11.65 -1.76 33.83
C SER A 563 10.61 -1.07 34.71
N GLN A 564 9.72 -1.82 35.35
CA GLN A 564 8.82 -1.24 36.36
C GLN A 564 9.63 -0.65 37.53
N SER A 565 9.12 0.43 38.13
CA SER A 565 9.77 1.19 39.20
C SER A 565 10.29 0.36 40.40
N SER A 566 9.73 -0.81 40.67
CA SER A 566 10.18 -1.71 41.76
C SER A 566 11.27 -2.70 41.35
N CYS A 567 11.51 -2.89 40.05
CA CYS A 567 12.50 -3.82 39.52
C CYS A 567 13.91 -3.24 39.63
N HIS A 568 14.81 -4.03 40.22
CA HIS A 568 16.24 -3.73 40.35
C HIS A 568 17.07 -5.02 40.23
N GLU A 569 18.38 -4.91 40.02
CA GLU A 569 19.29 -6.04 39.81
C GLU A 569 19.25 -7.11 40.92
N GLY A 570 18.91 -6.70 42.14
CA GLY A 570 18.76 -7.59 43.29
C GLY A 570 17.48 -8.43 43.28
N THR A 571 16.46 -8.05 42.52
CA THR A 571 15.17 -8.77 42.45
C THR A 571 15.27 -10.04 41.61
N SER A 572 14.38 -11.00 41.86
CA SER A 572 14.28 -12.22 41.04
C SER A 572 14.01 -11.91 39.56
N THR A 573 13.28 -10.83 39.26
CA THR A 573 13.01 -10.39 37.88
C THR A 573 14.23 -9.73 37.24
N GLY A 574 14.89 -8.78 37.92
CA GLY A 574 16.11 -8.16 37.42
C GLY A 574 17.23 -9.16 37.15
N ARG A 575 17.43 -10.14 38.05
CA ARG A 575 18.39 -11.23 37.85
C ARG A 575 18.08 -12.08 36.61
N ARG A 576 16.79 -12.35 36.34
CA ARG A 576 16.40 -13.08 35.13
C ARG A 576 16.74 -12.31 33.87
N TYR A 577 16.44 -11.00 33.83
CA TYR A 577 16.79 -10.14 32.70
C TYR A 577 18.30 -10.12 32.46
N ILE A 578 19.11 -9.93 33.51
CA ILE A 578 20.58 -9.94 33.37
C ILE A 578 21.10 -11.31 32.90
N ALA A 579 20.42 -12.40 33.26
CA ALA A 579 20.81 -13.76 32.88
C ALA A 579 20.52 -14.10 31.41
N THR A 580 19.79 -13.28 30.64
CA THR A 580 19.48 -13.57 29.22
C THR A 580 20.58 -13.10 28.28
N ARG A 581 21.85 -13.41 28.57
CA ARG A 581 22.97 -13.20 27.64
C ARG A 581 22.91 -14.18 26.46
N LEU A 582 23.66 -13.92 25.39
CA LEU A 582 23.70 -14.79 24.21
C LEU A 582 24.00 -16.25 24.62
N GLY A 583 23.16 -17.20 24.18
CA GLY A 583 23.26 -18.63 24.56
C GLY A 583 22.56 -19.05 25.86
N ALA A 584 21.93 -18.12 26.60
CA ALA A 584 21.17 -18.46 27.80
C ALA A 584 19.87 -19.23 27.51
N LYS A 585 19.46 -20.09 28.45
CA LYS A 585 18.17 -20.80 28.41
C LYS A 585 16.97 -19.85 28.57
N ASN A 586 17.07 -18.89 29.49
CA ASN A 586 16.05 -17.86 29.69
C ASN A 586 16.00 -16.92 28.49
N ARG A 587 14.79 -16.55 28.08
CA ARG A 587 14.56 -15.75 26.86
C ARG A 587 13.74 -14.52 27.18
N VAL A 588 14.16 -13.37 26.66
CA VAL A 588 13.32 -12.18 26.62
C VAL A 588 12.78 -12.04 25.21
N LEU A 589 11.46 -11.90 25.08
CA LEU A 589 10.79 -11.64 23.81
C LEU A 589 10.18 -10.25 23.82
N LEU A 590 10.53 -9.44 22.83
CA LEU A 590 10.14 -8.05 22.75
C LEU A 590 9.01 -7.86 21.74
N PHE A 591 7.88 -7.32 22.20
CA PHE A 591 6.68 -7.01 21.43
C PHE A 591 6.46 -5.50 21.43
N VAL A 592 6.50 -4.88 20.26
CA VAL A 592 6.47 -3.41 20.13
C VAL A 592 5.30 -2.96 19.28
N ARG A 593 4.71 -1.83 19.64
CA ARG A 593 3.77 -1.08 18.78
C ARG A 593 4.09 0.41 18.86
N SER A 594 3.80 1.14 17.78
CA SER A 594 3.98 2.60 17.76
C SER A 594 3.08 3.27 18.77
N ARG A 595 1.77 3.05 18.71
CA ARG A 595 0.79 3.69 19.61
C ARG A 595 -0.26 2.72 20.11
N LYS A 596 -1.03 3.12 21.12
CA LYS A 596 -2.06 2.26 21.73
C LYS A 596 -3.27 2.08 20.83
N LYS A 597 -3.71 3.15 20.15
CA LYS A 597 -4.85 3.16 19.24
C LYS A 597 -4.45 3.78 17.91
N ASP A 598 -5.00 3.26 16.82
CA ASP A 598 -4.86 3.88 15.50
C ASP A 598 -5.78 5.11 15.35
N ALA A 599 -5.73 5.76 14.18
CA ALA A 599 -6.57 6.92 13.85
C ALA A 599 -8.09 6.62 13.87
N ARG A 600 -8.49 5.35 13.96
CA ARG A 600 -9.89 4.90 14.06
C ARG A 600 -10.30 4.60 15.50
N GLY A 601 -9.39 4.76 16.47
CA GLY A 601 -9.61 4.42 17.87
C GLY A 601 -9.52 2.91 18.15
N VAL A 602 -9.08 2.10 17.19
CA VAL A 602 -8.92 0.65 17.31
C VAL A 602 -7.58 0.35 17.98
N THR A 603 -7.55 -0.61 18.90
CA THR A 603 -6.30 -0.98 19.59
C THR A 603 -5.31 -1.57 18.61
N MET A 604 -4.10 -1.03 18.57
CA MET A 604 -3.07 -1.54 17.67
C MET A 604 -2.46 -2.84 18.22
N PRO A 605 -2.21 -3.82 17.33
CA PRO A 605 -1.49 -5.04 17.66
C PRO A 605 0.01 -4.77 17.89
N TYR A 606 0.71 -5.77 18.43
CA TYR A 606 2.15 -5.72 18.64
C TYR A 606 2.91 -6.48 17.55
N THR A 607 4.03 -5.94 17.12
CA THR A 607 5.02 -6.61 16.26
C THR A 607 6.03 -7.34 17.15
N LEU A 608 6.29 -8.62 16.87
CA LEU A 608 7.34 -9.39 17.57
C LEU A 608 8.72 -9.03 16.99
N LEU A 609 9.62 -8.46 17.77
CA LEU A 609 11.02 -8.22 17.36
C LEU A 609 11.93 -9.45 17.51
N GLY A 610 11.42 -10.52 18.13
CA GLY A 610 12.18 -11.73 18.41
C GLY A 610 12.86 -11.68 19.77
N ARG A 611 13.97 -12.43 19.88
CA ARG A 611 14.73 -12.56 21.12
C ARG A 611 15.59 -11.32 21.37
N ALA A 612 15.62 -10.91 22.63
CA ALA A 612 16.45 -9.83 23.13
C ALA A 612 17.47 -10.39 24.13
N PHE A 613 18.72 -9.98 23.99
CA PHE A 613 19.83 -10.37 24.84
C PHE A 613 20.30 -9.20 25.68
N TYR A 614 20.56 -9.45 26.95
CA TYR A 614 21.02 -8.42 27.86
C TYR A 614 22.43 -7.94 27.48
N LEU A 615 22.60 -6.63 27.28
CA LEU A 615 23.91 -5.99 27.11
C LEU A 615 24.39 -5.36 28.41
N GLU A 616 23.72 -4.29 28.81
CA GLU A 616 24.04 -3.49 29.98
C GLU A 616 22.76 -2.88 30.58
N HIS A 617 22.85 -2.35 31.79
CA HIS A 617 21.81 -1.50 32.35
C HIS A 617 22.40 -0.33 33.13
N ARG A 618 21.59 0.72 33.30
CA ARG A 618 21.86 1.86 34.17
C ARG A 618 20.68 2.08 35.11
N GLY A 619 20.93 2.68 36.27
CA GLY A 619 19.89 2.94 37.26
C GLY A 619 19.47 1.69 38.04
N GLY A 620 19.14 1.88 39.32
CA GLY A 620 18.71 0.79 40.20
C GLY A 620 17.20 0.61 40.22
N ARG A 621 16.42 1.69 40.28
CA ARG A 621 14.94 1.67 40.39
C ARG A 621 14.35 2.85 39.63
N PRO A 622 13.80 2.65 38.42
CA PRO A 622 13.81 1.41 37.61
C PRO A 622 15.18 1.11 36.98
N MET A 623 15.37 -0.14 36.54
CA MET A 623 16.47 -0.51 35.64
C MET A 623 16.20 0.00 34.22
N GLN A 624 17.16 0.71 33.64
CA GLN A 624 17.20 1.08 32.23
C GLN A 624 18.10 0.09 31.49
N ILE A 625 17.52 -0.87 30.78
CA ILE A 625 18.24 -1.98 30.16
C ILE A 625 18.43 -1.70 28.67
N GLN A 626 19.64 -1.94 28.18
CA GLN A 626 19.91 -2.04 26.75
C GLN A 626 19.89 -3.50 26.31
N TRP A 627 19.05 -3.78 25.32
CA TRP A 627 18.89 -5.08 24.69
C TRP A 627 19.60 -5.12 23.34
N GLU A 628 20.30 -6.21 23.05
CA GLU A 628 20.71 -6.60 21.71
C GLU A 628 19.67 -7.54 21.10
N LEU A 629 19.11 -7.18 19.95
CA LEU A 629 18.13 -7.98 19.25
C LEU A 629 18.84 -9.08 18.45
N GLU A 630 18.34 -10.32 18.54
CA GLU A 630 18.82 -11.45 17.73
C GLU A 630 18.69 -11.18 16.23
N SER A 631 17.67 -10.41 15.86
CA SER A 631 17.38 -10.01 14.48
C SER A 631 17.24 -8.50 14.40
N PRO A 632 17.75 -7.86 13.32
CA PRO A 632 17.59 -6.43 13.14
C PRO A 632 16.10 -6.09 12.97
N MET A 633 15.67 -5.03 13.66
CA MET A 633 14.35 -4.43 13.53
C MET A 633 14.05 -4.11 12.07
N PRO A 634 12.81 -4.32 11.59
CA PRO A 634 12.42 -3.93 10.26
C PRO A 634 12.59 -2.42 10.04
N ALA A 635 13.05 -2.02 8.86
CA ALA A 635 13.31 -0.61 8.54
C ALA A 635 12.08 0.29 8.77
N TRP A 636 10.87 -0.18 8.42
CA TRP A 636 9.63 0.58 8.62
C TRP A 636 9.35 0.87 10.10
N LEU A 637 9.56 -0.11 10.98
CA LEU A 637 9.33 0.04 12.41
C LEU A 637 10.41 0.92 13.04
N TYR A 638 11.66 0.78 12.58
CA TYR A 638 12.74 1.66 13.01
C TYR A 638 12.51 3.12 12.58
N GLN A 639 11.98 3.36 11.39
CA GLN A 639 11.59 4.72 10.97
C GLN A 639 10.45 5.28 11.82
N GLU A 640 9.41 4.50 12.12
CA GLU A 640 8.35 4.91 13.05
C GLU A 640 8.92 5.28 14.43
N THR A 641 9.92 4.55 14.93
CA THR A 641 10.56 4.86 16.22
C THR A 641 11.35 6.18 16.21
N LYS A 642 11.90 6.60 15.07
CA LYS A 642 12.64 7.88 14.95
C LYS A 642 11.69 9.08 14.93
N VAL A 643 10.57 8.95 14.22
CA VAL A 643 9.55 10.01 14.14
C VAL A 643 8.90 10.25 15.50
N ALA A 644 8.77 9.21 16.33
CA ALA A 644 8.23 9.33 17.69
C ALA A 644 9.24 9.90 18.72
N ALA A 645 10.54 9.93 18.39
CA ALA A 645 11.63 10.34 19.28
C ALA A 645 12.17 11.75 19.00
N GLY A 646 11.73 12.40 17.93
CA GLY A 646 11.97 13.81 17.60
C GLY A 646 10.67 14.60 17.70
#